data_AF-A0A7S4LE75-F1
#
_entry.id   AF-A0A7S4LE75-F1
#
_cell.length_a   1.000
_cell.length_b   1.000
_cell.length_c   1.000
_cell.angle_alpha   90.00
_cell.angle_beta   90.00
_cell.angle_gamma   90.00
#
_symmetry.space_group_name_H-M   'P 1'
#
loop_
_entity.id
_entity.type
_entity.pdbx_description
1 polymer ?
#
loop_
_entity_poly.entity_id
_entity_poly.type
_entity_poly.pdbx_seq_one_letter_code
_entity_poly.pdbx_strand_id
1 'polypeptide(L)'
;MVGLESGAKDKDAAPVLMRKKVDQRVKTLVENGVRTKHRTFFAIIGNKAKDHVASLHYMLKKAGKNTTILWTYKKDLAFHSSAKKKRYKLDKQDKFENISESYETFLQQTEIRYCYYRETYKVLGNTFGMLVIQDFETLTPNLLARTVETVEGGGIVVLLINSMTSLRALYTMTMDIHARYRTAKYVDIVPRFNERFLLSFSDLTHFLSVDDELNVIPFTSNVAKIEPVDSSVHDGFKTEAEKELKSTQDALKDNKIIGPLVKLAATADQARIIMDLMSVVVEKEKSMRTTCIVTAARGRGKSAALGMAVAGAVQQGFANIFVTSPAPENLTAFFFFVVKGLEEMGYADKEDFEIHQSTNKEFNKAVVRINIFKEHRQTIQYISPQDSSFFAQAEMLVVDEAAAIPLPLVEKMFGPYLIFMASTVSGYEGTGRSLSVKLMQKLKAEAANTAGISEDVAKADSKNPRNISKSTAVGGGRQFKHFQLTEPIRYAPRDPVEKWLNTVLCMDTPLKSKQSLCPHPDQCELYYVNRDTLFSYHRVAEDLLQQMMSLYISSHYKNQPNDLQLMSDAPAHHLFVLLPPVDHSTTKMPEPICVIQACEEGAVSVTQMEAHMSEGKRSSGDLVPYAIAQNFQEPSFSKLSGVRIVRIAVSPDYQRMKYGSKALDLLLKYYNGKIMFEDEDAEEGGAFEGDDDAEEFSEGKEVLTKRAQLPHLLQPLAKRRLTENPDYICTSFGVTLPLFEFWQKSGFTPVYVRQAQNDLTGEHTMIMIKACDRNAAMRRDWLPKFQKDFQKRFYSLLNNSLRSMKIDLALSIALDTTQNPNPLMSNQKDVYAANTDAEGRRLVDGTPQLTAKDLDLMGMTVYDVKRLAAYAAHSVEIQVVYDLIPAIAQLYFTKRMVLTPDGNRGVALNISESAVLMGLGLQHKSIHDLATTELDLGTSQTSALIYKVLKSVSEYLQKVLGHAADAADDNMEGSSGAKKKKKLKKKSESEAFDGPPSKVAKTHG
;
A
#
# COMPACT_ATOMS: atom_id res chain seq x y z
N MET A 1 -3.21 86.49 -24.43
CA MET A 1 -4.05 85.77 -23.46
C MET A 1 -4.01 84.29 -23.84
N VAL A 2 -3.70 83.44 -22.85
CA VAL A 2 -3.52 81.98 -22.93
C VAL A 2 -2.32 81.54 -23.76
N GLY A 3 -1.23 81.18 -23.08
CA GLY A 3 0.03 80.71 -23.67
C GLY A 3 0.19 79.20 -23.53
N LEU A 4 0.32 78.54 -24.68
CA LEU A 4 0.98 77.25 -24.88
C LEU A 4 2.48 77.52 -25.10
N GLU A 5 3.36 76.74 -24.48
CA GLU A 5 4.56 76.22 -25.13
C GLU A 5 5.24 75.12 -24.30
N SER A 6 6.05 74.35 -25.02
CA SER A 6 6.44 72.95 -24.86
C SER A 6 7.59 72.69 -23.89
N GLY A 7 7.68 71.43 -23.45
CA GLY A 7 8.72 70.95 -22.54
C GLY A 7 10.09 70.71 -23.17
N ALA A 8 11.10 70.72 -22.31
CA ALA A 8 12.42 70.12 -22.53
C ALA A 8 12.74 69.23 -21.32
N LYS A 9 13.14 67.99 -21.64
CA LYS A 9 13.47 66.90 -20.71
C LYS A 9 14.86 67.11 -20.13
N ASP A 10 14.98 67.12 -18.81
CA ASP A 10 16.21 66.69 -18.13
C ASP A 10 16.25 65.16 -18.09
N LYS A 11 17.18 64.60 -18.86
CA LYS A 11 17.68 63.23 -18.69
C LYS A 11 18.97 63.35 -17.89
N ASP A 12 19.03 62.70 -16.73
CA ASP A 12 20.22 62.13 -16.05
C ASP A 12 20.07 62.16 -14.52
N ALA A 13 19.10 61.40 -14.00
CA ALA A 13 19.13 60.95 -12.61
C ALA A 13 19.39 59.44 -12.62
N ALA A 14 20.64 59.05 -12.32
CA ALA A 14 20.99 57.65 -12.08
C ALA A 14 20.10 57.07 -10.97
N PRO A 15 19.69 55.78 -11.04
CA PRO A 15 18.91 55.17 -9.97
C PRO A 15 19.74 55.16 -8.69
N VAL A 16 19.26 55.87 -7.67
CA VAL A 16 19.87 55.85 -6.34
C VAL A 16 19.84 54.41 -5.82
N LEU A 17 21.01 53.77 -5.72
CA LEU A 17 21.20 52.48 -5.07
C LEU A 17 20.87 52.61 -3.58
N MET A 18 19.61 52.41 -3.20
CA MET A 18 19.19 52.32 -1.81
C MET A 18 19.81 51.07 -1.16
N ARG A 19 20.88 51.25 -0.38
CA ARG A 19 21.39 50.21 0.51
C ARG A 19 20.50 50.12 1.75
N LYS A 20 19.46 49.28 1.70
CA LYS A 20 18.61 48.97 2.85
C LYS A 20 19.31 47.95 3.76
N LYS A 21 19.34 48.23 5.07
CA LYS A 21 19.88 47.30 6.06
C LYS A 21 18.90 46.15 6.24
N VAL A 22 19.33 44.92 5.91
CA VAL A 22 18.53 43.71 6.14
C VAL A 22 18.26 43.54 7.63
N ASP A 23 17.06 43.08 7.96
CA ASP A 23 16.66 42.77 9.33
C ASP A 23 17.63 41.78 9.99
N GLN A 24 18.06 42.08 11.22
CA GLN A 24 19.01 41.25 11.95
C GLN A 24 18.47 39.85 12.23
N ARG A 25 17.14 39.67 12.31
CA ARG A 25 16.48 38.39 12.59
C ARG A 25 16.76 37.31 11.54
N VAL A 26 16.84 37.71 10.26
CA VAL A 26 17.17 36.81 9.15
C VAL A 26 18.57 36.22 9.38
N LYS A 27 19.52 37.09 9.72
CA LYS A 27 20.92 36.72 9.94
C LYS A 27 21.09 35.87 11.20
N THR A 28 20.48 36.27 12.32
CA THR A 28 20.59 35.52 13.58
C THR A 28 19.98 34.13 13.47
N LEU A 29 18.87 33.97 12.73
CA LEU A 29 18.27 32.65 12.51
C LEU A 29 19.20 31.72 11.73
N VAL A 30 19.84 32.21 10.66
CA VAL A 30 20.81 31.41 9.88
C VAL A 30 22.02 31.03 10.74
N GLU A 31 22.58 31.97 11.50
CA GLU A 31 23.72 31.69 12.39
C GLU A 31 23.36 30.69 13.49
N ASN A 32 22.17 30.82 14.09
CA ASN A 32 21.67 29.89 15.10
C ASN A 32 21.45 28.49 14.51
N GLY A 33 20.90 28.38 13.29
CA GLY A 33 20.71 27.10 12.61
C GLY A 33 22.03 26.37 12.36
N VAL A 34 23.05 27.08 11.86
CA VAL A 34 24.39 26.52 11.63
C VAL A 34 25.05 26.07 12.93
N ARG A 35 24.96 26.87 14.00
CA ARG A 35 25.52 26.54 15.33
C ARG A 35 24.87 25.32 15.96
N THR A 36 23.54 25.25 15.92
CA THR A 36 22.76 24.15 16.51
C THR A 36 22.70 22.91 15.62
N LYS A 37 23.21 22.98 14.38
CA LYS A 37 23.02 21.97 13.33
C LYS A 37 21.52 21.63 13.12
N HIS A 38 20.62 22.58 13.32
CA HIS A 38 19.19 22.47 13.01
C HIS A 38 18.88 23.06 11.63
N ARG A 39 17.81 22.58 10.98
CA ARG A 39 17.38 23.14 9.69
C ARG A 39 16.60 24.44 9.92
N THR A 40 16.66 25.34 8.95
CA THR A 40 15.91 26.61 8.96
C THR A 40 14.99 26.67 7.75
N PHE A 41 13.80 27.27 7.91
CA PHE A 41 12.78 27.35 6.87
C PHE A 41 12.42 28.82 6.59
N PHE A 42 12.49 29.22 5.31
CA PHE A 42 12.12 30.55 4.84
C PHE A 42 11.00 30.48 3.81
N ALA A 43 9.98 31.32 3.96
CA ALA A 43 8.99 31.58 2.93
C ALA A 43 9.22 32.99 2.37
N ILE A 44 9.59 33.09 1.09
CA ILE A 44 9.81 34.39 0.43
C ILE A 44 8.59 34.69 -0.43
N ILE A 45 7.92 35.80 -0.10
CA ILE A 45 6.70 36.25 -0.76
C ILE A 45 7.05 37.40 -1.70
N GLY A 46 6.88 37.17 -3.00
CA GLY A 46 6.89 38.21 -4.00
C GLY A 46 7.56 37.83 -5.32
N ASN A 47 7.65 38.78 -6.24
CA ASN A 47 8.04 38.56 -7.63
C ASN A 47 9.57 38.54 -7.83
N LYS A 48 10.33 39.15 -6.90
CA LYS A 48 11.80 39.18 -6.91
C LYS A 48 12.42 38.12 -6.00
N ALA A 49 11.61 37.19 -5.49
CA ALA A 49 12.02 36.16 -4.54
C ALA A 49 13.27 35.35 -4.98
N LYS A 50 13.49 35.18 -6.30
CA LYS A 50 14.64 34.46 -6.87
C LYS A 50 15.98 35.14 -6.54
N ASP A 51 16.05 36.47 -6.61
CA ASP A 51 17.29 37.20 -6.36
C ASP A 51 17.73 37.09 -4.89
N HIS A 52 16.76 36.97 -3.98
CA HIS A 52 17.01 36.79 -2.55
C HIS A 52 17.55 35.42 -2.18
N VAL A 53 17.34 34.39 -3.01
CA VAL A 53 17.96 33.08 -2.83
C VAL A 53 19.50 33.20 -2.85
N ALA A 54 20.04 34.01 -3.76
CA ALA A 54 21.48 34.27 -3.83
C ALA A 54 22.00 34.98 -2.57
N SER A 55 21.21 35.90 -2.02
CA SER A 55 21.53 36.62 -0.78
C SER A 55 21.57 35.69 0.43
N LEU A 56 20.58 34.79 0.56
CA LEU A 56 20.55 33.79 1.65
C LEU A 56 21.71 32.80 1.54
N HIS A 57 22.04 32.35 0.32
CA HIS A 57 23.21 31.49 0.10
C HIS A 57 24.52 32.19 0.50
N TYR A 58 24.66 33.48 0.19
CA TYR A 58 25.82 34.26 0.64
C TYR A 58 25.91 34.35 2.17
N MET A 59 24.77 34.52 2.87
CA MET A 59 24.73 34.51 4.33
C MET A 59 25.13 33.14 4.91
N LEU A 60 24.68 32.04 4.30
CA LEU A 60 25.04 30.68 4.70
C LEU A 60 26.55 30.42 4.53
N LYS A 61 27.11 30.86 3.41
CA LYS A 61 28.55 30.76 3.14
C LYS A 61 29.37 31.54 4.16
N LYS A 62 28.91 32.74 4.52
CA LYS A 62 29.53 33.57 5.56
C LYS A 62 29.44 32.92 6.95
N ALA A 63 28.40 32.15 7.23
CA ALA A 63 28.24 31.39 8.47
C ALA A 63 29.11 30.11 8.53
N GLY A 64 29.87 29.79 7.47
CA GLY A 64 30.89 28.73 7.49
C GLY A 64 30.54 27.43 6.76
N LYS A 65 29.48 27.39 5.95
CA LYS A 65 29.12 26.23 5.15
C LYS A 65 29.19 26.50 3.64
N ASN A 66 30.02 25.75 2.93
CA ASN A 66 29.96 25.67 1.46
C ASN A 66 29.01 24.53 1.09
N THR A 67 27.92 24.86 0.40
CA THR A 67 26.81 23.91 0.21
C THR A 67 26.38 23.78 -1.23
N THR A 68 26.10 22.55 -1.63
CA THR A 68 25.37 22.25 -2.86
C THR A 68 23.91 22.65 -2.72
N ILE A 69 23.31 23.10 -3.82
CA ILE A 69 21.93 23.59 -3.85
C ILE A 69 21.07 22.62 -4.65
N LEU A 70 19.91 22.26 -4.10
CA LEU A 70 18.87 21.53 -4.81
C LEU A 70 17.78 22.50 -5.27
N TRP A 71 17.61 22.66 -6.57
CA TRP A 71 16.55 23.49 -7.16
C TRP A 71 15.45 22.61 -7.75
N THR A 72 14.24 22.75 -7.21
CA THR A 72 13.08 21.93 -7.63
C THR A 72 11.99 22.77 -8.28
N TYR A 73 11.48 22.29 -9.42
CA TYR A 73 10.55 23.03 -10.28
C TYR A 73 9.64 22.10 -11.10
N LYS A 74 8.52 22.63 -11.63
CA LYS A 74 7.53 21.87 -12.42
C LYS A 74 7.90 21.71 -13.88
N LYS A 75 8.03 22.81 -14.63
CA LYS A 75 8.27 22.80 -16.09
C LYS A 75 9.18 23.95 -16.53
N ASP A 76 8.88 25.17 -16.07
CA ASP A 76 9.58 26.35 -16.52
C ASP A 76 10.61 26.81 -15.49
N LEU A 77 11.89 26.64 -15.82
CA LEU A 77 12.87 27.61 -15.33
C LEU A 77 12.76 28.83 -16.23
N ALA A 78 12.70 30.02 -15.62
CA ALA A 78 12.96 31.28 -16.32
C ALA A 78 14.39 31.36 -16.92
N PHE A 79 15.21 30.30 -16.78
CA PHE A 79 16.61 30.23 -17.18
C PHE A 79 16.94 28.88 -17.84
N HIS A 80 17.73 28.88 -18.90
CA HIS A 80 18.21 27.62 -19.48
C HIS A 80 19.28 26.95 -18.59
N SER A 81 19.10 25.65 -18.31
CA SER A 81 19.97 24.82 -17.44
C SER A 81 21.38 24.55 -18.00
N SER A 82 21.65 24.90 -19.25
CA SER A 82 22.93 24.67 -19.93
C SER A 82 23.81 25.93 -19.88
N ALA A 83 24.89 25.87 -19.11
CA ALA A 83 25.95 26.88 -19.10
C ALA A 83 26.51 27.17 -20.51
N LYS A 84 26.54 26.15 -21.39
CA LYS A 84 27.00 26.27 -22.79
C LYS A 84 26.03 27.04 -23.71
N LYS A 85 24.71 26.85 -23.56
CA LYS A 85 23.71 27.57 -24.38
C LYS A 85 23.46 29.00 -23.90
N LYS A 86 23.73 29.30 -22.63
CA LYS A 86 23.69 30.68 -22.08
C LYS A 86 24.82 31.55 -22.65
N ARG A 87 26.06 31.06 -22.68
CA ARG A 87 27.22 31.77 -23.27
C ARG A 87 26.97 32.18 -24.73
N TYR A 88 26.35 31.31 -25.54
CA TYR A 88 26.07 31.59 -26.95
C TYR A 88 24.98 32.65 -27.19
N LYS A 89 24.09 32.91 -26.22
CA LYS A 89 23.01 33.91 -26.34
C LYS A 89 23.37 35.26 -25.71
N LEU A 90 24.23 35.29 -24.69
CA LEU A 90 24.77 36.51 -24.08
C LEU A 90 25.57 37.35 -25.09
N ASP A 91 26.31 36.71 -26.00
CA ASP A 91 27.02 37.39 -27.10
C ASP A 91 26.09 38.04 -28.14
N LYS A 92 24.77 37.82 -28.10
CA LYS A 92 23.86 38.21 -29.19
C LYS A 92 22.71 39.17 -28.85
N GLN A 93 22.33 39.47 -27.59
CA GLN A 93 21.19 40.37 -27.33
C GLN A 93 21.23 41.18 -26.01
N ASP A 94 21.19 42.51 -26.14
CA ASP A 94 20.98 43.57 -25.12
C ASP A 94 19.51 43.77 -24.68
N LYS A 95 18.63 42.77 -24.78
CA LYS A 95 17.18 42.95 -24.51
C LYS A 95 16.55 41.83 -23.67
N PHE A 96 17.05 41.63 -22.45
CA PHE A 96 16.31 40.91 -21.42
C PHE A 96 16.20 41.77 -20.16
N GLU A 97 15.05 41.65 -19.48
CA GLU A 97 14.71 42.31 -18.22
C GLU A 97 15.85 42.24 -17.20
N ASN A 98 16.07 43.32 -16.45
CA ASN A 98 17.11 43.52 -15.44
C ASN A 98 17.24 42.33 -14.46
N ILE A 99 18.00 41.29 -14.82
CA ILE A 99 18.46 40.26 -13.89
C ILE A 99 19.59 40.91 -13.06
N SER A 100 19.52 40.80 -11.73
CA SER A 100 20.55 41.33 -10.86
C SER A 100 21.90 40.62 -11.13
N GLU A 101 22.97 41.39 -11.32
CA GLU A 101 24.35 40.92 -11.52
C GLU A 101 24.80 39.94 -10.41
N SER A 102 24.26 40.11 -9.19
CA SER A 102 24.49 39.21 -8.05
C SER A 102 23.89 37.81 -8.24
N TYR A 103 22.71 37.72 -8.85
CA TYR A 103 22.03 36.45 -9.11
C TYR A 103 22.69 35.69 -10.27
N GLU A 104 23.19 36.39 -11.29
CA GLU A 104 23.93 35.76 -12.38
C GLU A 104 25.27 35.19 -11.91
N THR A 105 26.02 35.95 -11.11
CA THR A 105 27.26 35.49 -10.47
C THR A 105 27.02 34.24 -9.62
N PHE A 106 25.91 34.23 -8.87
CA PHE A 106 25.49 33.08 -8.07
C PHE A 106 25.28 31.82 -8.91
N LEU A 107 24.57 31.91 -10.04
CA LEU A 107 24.32 30.76 -10.91
C LEU A 107 25.60 30.19 -11.56
N GLN A 108 26.63 31.02 -11.78
CA GLN A 108 27.88 30.58 -12.39
C GLN A 108 28.84 29.94 -11.38
N GLN A 109 28.87 30.45 -10.15
CA GLN A 109 29.84 30.02 -9.13
C GLN A 109 29.36 28.84 -8.27
N THR A 110 28.05 28.59 -8.20
CA THR A 110 27.48 27.59 -7.30
C THR A 110 27.14 26.28 -8.02
N GLU A 111 27.37 25.16 -7.34
CA GLU A 111 26.96 23.85 -7.81
C GLU A 111 25.46 23.63 -7.51
N ILE A 112 24.63 23.91 -8.51
CA ILE A 112 23.17 23.74 -8.43
C ILE A 112 22.75 22.47 -9.16
N ARG A 113 22.07 21.57 -8.44
CA ARG A 113 21.39 20.42 -9.02
C ARG A 113 19.94 20.75 -9.31
N TYR A 114 19.58 20.75 -10.58
CA TYR A 114 18.20 20.95 -11.03
C TYR A 114 17.44 19.63 -11.04
N CYS A 115 16.24 19.61 -10.47
CA CYS A 115 15.40 18.42 -10.41
C CYS A 115 13.93 18.78 -10.69
N TYR A 116 13.29 18.04 -11.60
CA TYR A 116 11.84 18.14 -11.77
C TYR A 116 11.12 17.52 -10.59
N TYR A 117 9.93 18.04 -10.24
CA TYR A 117 9.12 17.45 -9.16
C TYR A 117 8.82 15.95 -9.34
N ARG A 118 8.65 15.51 -10.60
CA ARG A 118 8.43 14.10 -10.94
C ARG A 118 9.66 13.21 -10.70
N GLU A 119 10.85 13.80 -10.71
CA GLU A 119 12.14 13.09 -10.62
C GLU A 119 12.78 13.16 -9.23
N THR A 120 12.05 13.65 -8.23
CA THR A 120 12.54 13.79 -6.85
C THR A 120 12.95 12.49 -6.18
N TYR A 121 12.58 11.33 -6.74
CA TYR A 121 13.10 10.04 -6.30
C TYR A 121 14.59 9.83 -6.65
N LYS A 122 15.14 10.55 -7.64
CA LYS A 122 16.55 10.44 -8.04
C LYS A 122 17.51 11.21 -7.12
N VAL A 123 16.99 12.11 -6.29
CA VAL A 123 17.81 12.87 -5.32
C VAL A 123 17.91 12.17 -3.97
N LEU A 124 17.21 11.04 -3.81
CA LEU A 124 17.32 10.17 -2.65
C LEU A 124 18.75 9.65 -2.52
N GLY A 125 19.23 9.51 -1.27
CA GLY A 125 20.61 9.15 -0.98
C GLY A 125 21.59 10.33 -0.96
N ASN A 126 21.30 11.42 -1.67
CA ASN A 126 22.12 12.64 -1.64
C ASN A 126 21.76 13.56 -0.47
N THR A 127 22.69 14.46 -0.14
CA THR A 127 22.56 15.51 0.87
C THR A 127 22.89 16.86 0.26
N PHE A 128 22.09 17.88 0.56
CA PHE A 128 22.26 19.26 0.10
C PHE A 128 22.23 20.20 1.29
N GLY A 129 22.90 21.35 1.19
CA GLY A 129 22.85 22.36 2.26
C GLY A 129 21.80 23.44 2.04
N MET A 130 21.30 23.61 0.80
CA MET A 130 20.19 24.51 0.51
C MET A 130 19.18 23.86 -0.44
N LEU A 131 17.90 24.01 -0.13
CA LEU A 131 16.79 23.56 -0.96
C LEU A 131 15.95 24.76 -1.39
N VAL A 132 15.64 24.84 -2.69
CA VAL A 132 14.72 25.83 -3.25
C VAL A 132 13.52 25.12 -3.88
N ILE A 133 12.33 25.45 -3.38
CA ILE A 133 11.04 25.00 -3.92
C ILE A 133 10.41 26.19 -4.64
N GLN A 134 10.30 26.10 -5.96
CA GLN A 134 9.87 27.21 -6.80
C GLN A 134 8.35 27.41 -6.85
N ASP A 135 7.57 26.33 -7.04
CA ASP A 135 6.15 26.42 -7.36
C ASP A 135 5.28 25.88 -6.22
N PHE A 136 4.69 26.78 -5.41
CA PHE A 136 3.80 26.41 -4.29
C PHE A 136 2.54 25.65 -4.74
N GLU A 137 1.98 25.98 -5.90
CA GLU A 137 0.73 25.39 -6.44
C GLU A 137 0.82 23.88 -6.69
N THR A 138 2.05 23.35 -6.74
CA THR A 138 2.35 21.95 -7.10
C THR A 138 2.82 21.13 -5.91
N LEU A 139 2.88 21.74 -4.73
CA LEU A 139 3.50 21.19 -3.55
C LEU A 139 2.73 19.98 -3.02
N THR A 140 3.15 18.78 -3.38
CA THR A 140 2.61 17.55 -2.75
C THR A 140 3.27 17.28 -1.39
N PRO A 141 2.55 16.70 -0.42
CA PRO A 141 3.12 16.25 0.85
C PRO A 141 4.35 15.33 0.69
N ASN A 142 4.29 14.40 -0.27
CA ASN A 142 5.39 13.46 -0.55
C ASN A 142 6.61 14.16 -1.15
N LEU A 143 6.41 15.16 -2.02
CA LEU A 143 7.50 16.00 -2.53
C LEU A 143 8.20 16.72 -1.38
N LEU A 144 7.42 17.37 -0.52
CA LEU A 144 7.95 18.13 0.61
C LEU A 144 8.76 17.21 1.55
N ALA A 145 8.24 16.02 1.87
CA ALA A 145 8.97 15.05 2.68
C ALA A 145 10.30 14.62 2.04
N ARG A 146 10.29 14.32 0.73
CA ARG A 146 11.51 13.93 -0.03
C ARG A 146 12.56 15.01 -0.03
N THR A 147 12.17 16.25 -0.28
CA THR A 147 13.12 17.36 -0.45
C THR A 147 13.61 17.88 0.89
N VAL A 148 12.75 18.02 1.90
CA VAL A 148 13.17 18.55 3.21
C VAL A 148 14.13 17.58 3.93
N GLU A 149 13.95 16.26 3.76
CA GLU A 149 14.87 15.25 4.30
C GLU A 149 16.25 15.21 3.64
N THR A 150 16.41 15.77 2.42
CA THR A 150 17.73 15.84 1.77
C THR A 150 18.59 16.97 2.29
N VAL A 151 18.04 17.86 3.10
CA VAL A 151 18.77 18.99 3.69
C VAL A 151 19.53 18.56 4.95
N GLU A 152 20.80 18.92 5.02
CA GLU A 152 21.63 18.70 6.21
C GLU A 152 21.36 19.73 7.34
N GLY A 153 21.77 19.42 8.55
CA GLY A 153 21.65 20.29 9.72
C GLY A 153 22.42 21.59 9.53
N GLY A 154 21.83 22.74 9.85
CA GLY A 154 22.38 24.06 9.53
C GLY A 154 22.12 24.50 8.08
N GLY A 155 21.40 23.70 7.30
CA GLY A 155 20.94 24.05 5.97
C GLY A 155 19.66 24.90 5.96
N ILE A 156 19.33 25.43 4.78
CA ILE A 156 18.19 26.32 4.55
C ILE A 156 17.20 25.68 3.57
N VAL A 157 15.93 25.65 3.95
CA VAL A 157 14.79 25.34 3.06
C VAL A 157 14.12 26.66 2.67
N VAL A 158 14.03 26.94 1.37
CA VAL A 158 13.38 28.13 0.82
C VAL A 158 12.15 27.73 0.01
N LEU A 159 10.99 28.26 0.39
CA LEU A 159 9.74 28.20 -0.36
C LEU A 159 9.49 29.54 -1.04
N LEU A 160 9.39 29.54 -2.37
CA LEU A 160 9.05 30.73 -3.14
C LEU A 160 7.53 30.80 -3.33
N ILE A 161 6.95 31.95 -3.02
CA ILE A 161 5.54 32.25 -3.21
C ILE A 161 5.47 33.49 -4.11
N ASN A 162 5.03 33.33 -5.36
CA ASN A 162 4.87 34.46 -6.27
C ASN A 162 3.77 35.40 -5.76
N SER A 163 3.92 36.72 -5.95
CA SER A 163 3.05 37.70 -5.29
C SER A 163 1.59 37.50 -5.68
N MET A 164 0.72 37.31 -4.69
CA MET A 164 -0.72 37.47 -4.83
C MET A 164 -1.13 38.71 -4.03
N THR A 165 -2.20 39.36 -4.45
CA THR A 165 -2.71 40.62 -3.87
C THR A 165 -3.28 40.47 -2.45
N SER A 166 -3.45 39.26 -1.93
CA SER A 166 -3.88 39.02 -0.53
C SER A 166 -3.42 37.66 0.02
N LEU A 167 -3.16 37.59 1.33
CA LEU A 167 -2.92 36.31 2.03
C LEU A 167 -4.14 35.37 2.00
N ARG A 168 -5.37 35.91 1.90
CA ARG A 168 -6.60 35.13 1.70
C ARG A 168 -6.59 34.35 0.39
N ALA A 169 -6.00 34.90 -0.68
CA ALA A 169 -5.85 34.19 -1.95
C ALA A 169 -4.93 32.96 -1.85
N LEU A 170 -3.99 32.92 -0.90
CA LEU A 170 -3.16 31.72 -0.67
C LEU A 170 -3.96 30.57 -0.05
N TYR A 171 -5.00 30.88 0.72
CA TYR A 171 -5.90 29.88 1.29
C TYR A 171 -6.78 29.23 0.23
N THR A 172 -7.34 30.03 -0.68
CA THR A 172 -8.30 29.55 -1.70
C THR A 172 -7.62 29.10 -2.99
N MET A 173 -6.28 29.03 -3.01
CA MET A 173 -5.52 28.71 -4.21
C MET A 173 -5.77 27.27 -4.67
N THR A 174 -6.23 27.11 -5.92
CA THR A 174 -6.36 25.81 -6.55
C THR A 174 -4.99 25.27 -6.98
N MET A 175 -4.66 24.06 -6.54
CA MET A 175 -3.44 23.34 -6.91
C MET A 175 -3.64 22.56 -8.20
N ASP A 176 -2.55 22.27 -8.92
CA ASP A 176 -2.62 21.43 -10.12
C ASP A 176 -3.16 20.02 -9.86
N ILE A 177 -2.94 19.51 -8.65
CA ILE A 177 -3.39 18.18 -8.23
C ILE A 177 -4.92 18.13 -8.15
N HIS A 178 -5.57 19.26 -7.88
CA HIS A 178 -7.03 19.37 -7.81
C HIS A 178 -7.68 18.97 -9.14
N ALA A 179 -7.02 19.17 -10.28
CA ALA A 179 -7.50 18.66 -11.57
C ALA A 179 -7.69 17.12 -11.59
N ARG A 180 -6.95 16.36 -10.76
CA ARG A 180 -7.11 14.90 -10.61
C ARG A 180 -8.23 14.51 -9.65
N TYR A 181 -8.62 15.41 -8.75
CA TYR A 181 -9.62 15.16 -7.71
C TYR A 181 -11.04 15.57 -8.13
N ARG A 182 -11.17 16.30 -9.25
CA ARG A 182 -12.47 16.61 -9.85
C ARG A 182 -13.14 15.33 -10.32
N THR A 183 -14.37 15.12 -9.87
CA THR A 183 -15.28 14.11 -10.43
C THR A 183 -16.30 14.81 -11.33
N ALA A 184 -17.06 14.05 -12.12
CA ALA A 184 -18.11 14.65 -12.95
C ALA A 184 -19.17 15.38 -12.12
N LYS A 185 -19.43 14.91 -10.89
CA LYS A 185 -20.41 15.50 -9.96
C LYS A 185 -19.86 16.71 -9.20
N TYR A 186 -18.57 16.71 -8.83
CA TYR A 186 -17.96 17.76 -8.01
C TYR A 186 -16.77 18.39 -8.73
N VAL A 187 -17.00 19.59 -9.29
CA VAL A 187 -15.99 20.38 -10.02
C VAL A 187 -15.25 21.34 -9.08
N ASP A 188 -15.96 21.90 -8.10
CA ASP A 188 -15.42 22.85 -7.13
C ASP A 188 -14.69 22.13 -6.01
N ILE A 189 -13.42 22.49 -5.82
CA ILE A 189 -12.53 21.88 -4.84
C ILE A 189 -12.14 22.91 -3.81
N VAL A 190 -12.28 22.55 -2.54
CA VAL A 190 -11.88 23.37 -1.40
C VAL A 190 -10.48 22.93 -0.95
N PRO A 191 -9.45 23.79 -1.06
CA PRO A 191 -8.05 23.47 -0.72
C PRO A 191 -7.77 23.49 0.79
N ARG A 192 -8.30 22.49 1.52
CA ARG A 192 -8.16 22.39 2.98
C ARG A 192 -6.73 22.10 3.43
N PHE A 193 -5.97 21.33 2.63
CA PHE A 193 -4.59 21.01 2.98
C PHE A 193 -3.71 22.26 3.03
N ASN A 194 -3.91 23.21 2.12
CA ASN A 194 -3.15 24.46 2.06
C ASN A 194 -3.43 25.33 3.29
N GLU A 195 -4.71 25.43 3.70
CA GLU A 195 -5.09 26.13 4.92
C GLU A 195 -4.39 25.55 6.15
N ARG A 196 -4.43 24.21 6.31
CA ARG A 196 -3.71 23.51 7.37
C ARG A 196 -2.20 23.72 7.31
N PHE A 197 -1.61 23.64 6.11
CA PHE A 197 -0.17 23.77 5.90
C PHE A 197 0.33 25.16 6.31
N LEU A 198 -0.37 26.22 5.90
CA LEU A 198 -0.03 27.58 6.27
C LEU A 198 -0.20 27.83 7.77
N LEU A 199 -1.31 27.37 8.36
CA LEU A 199 -1.52 27.48 9.81
C LEU A 199 -0.44 26.73 10.60
N SER A 200 0.05 25.61 10.09
CA SER A 200 1.10 24.83 10.76
C SER A 200 2.43 25.55 10.93
N PHE A 201 2.69 26.62 10.16
CA PHE A 201 3.88 27.43 10.36
C PHE A 201 3.88 28.16 11.71
N SER A 202 2.73 28.30 12.39
CA SER A 202 2.65 28.87 13.75
C SER A 202 3.50 28.12 14.76
N ASP A 203 3.58 26.79 14.60
CA ASP A 203 4.22 25.89 15.55
C ASP A 203 5.73 25.75 15.28
N LEU A 204 6.21 26.24 14.12
CA LEU A 204 7.59 26.12 13.70
C LEU A 204 8.43 27.27 14.29
N THR A 205 9.38 26.91 15.17
CA THR A 205 10.25 27.89 15.85
C THR A 205 11.35 28.47 14.96
N HIS A 206 11.82 27.70 13.97
CA HIS A 206 12.87 28.11 13.02
C HIS A 206 12.29 28.50 11.64
N PHE A 207 11.15 29.17 11.65
CA PHE A 207 10.47 29.69 10.46
C PHE A 207 10.55 31.21 10.37
N LEU A 208 10.78 31.73 9.16
CA LEU A 208 10.66 33.15 8.89
C LEU A 208 10.01 33.40 7.53
N SER A 209 8.94 34.20 7.53
CA SER A 209 8.33 34.75 6.32
C SER A 209 8.93 36.12 6.00
N VAL A 210 9.28 36.31 4.74
CA VAL A 210 10.08 37.43 4.26
C VAL A 210 9.48 37.96 2.96
N ASP A 211 9.44 39.28 2.79
CA ASP A 211 8.96 39.93 1.57
C ASP A 211 10.05 40.07 0.48
N ASP A 212 9.67 40.68 -0.65
CA ASP A 212 10.53 41.05 -1.79
C ASP A 212 11.67 42.03 -1.45
N GLU A 213 11.78 42.53 -0.22
CA GLU A 213 12.86 43.42 0.22
C GLU A 213 13.65 42.87 1.42
N LEU A 214 13.44 41.60 1.77
CA LEU A 214 13.97 40.97 2.97
C LEU A 214 13.46 41.55 4.30
N ASN A 215 12.31 42.22 4.31
CA ASN A 215 11.62 42.58 5.55
C ASN A 215 10.86 41.35 6.09
N VAL A 216 10.89 41.20 7.41
CA VAL A 216 10.20 40.10 8.07
C VAL A 216 8.72 40.43 8.21
N ILE A 217 7.88 39.59 7.61
CA ILE A 217 6.43 39.62 7.81
C ILE A 217 6.15 38.85 9.11
N PRO A 218 5.53 39.45 10.15
CA PRO A 218 5.24 38.76 11.40
C PRO A 218 4.06 37.79 11.23
N PHE A 219 4.32 36.62 10.63
CA PHE A 219 3.32 35.57 10.46
C PHE A 219 3.05 34.81 11.78
N THR A 220 4.01 34.80 12.71
CA THR A 220 3.90 34.07 13.99
C THR A 220 4.34 34.92 15.18
N SER A 221 3.76 34.69 16.35
CA SER A 221 4.16 35.32 17.62
C SER A 221 5.57 34.93 18.06
N ASN A 222 6.13 33.84 17.53
CA ASN A 222 7.45 33.33 17.87
C ASN A 222 8.58 34.11 17.16
N VAL A 223 8.29 34.79 16.05
CA VAL A 223 9.23 35.66 15.33
C VAL A 223 9.72 36.84 16.19
N ALA A 224 8.97 37.20 17.24
CA ALA A 224 9.37 38.24 18.19
C ALA A 224 10.47 37.81 19.18
N LYS A 225 10.79 36.52 19.29
CA LYS A 225 11.66 35.95 20.35
C LYS A 225 13.00 35.36 19.85
N ILE A 226 13.43 35.67 18.63
CA ILE A 226 14.68 35.07 18.08
C ILE A 226 15.89 35.81 18.63
N GLU A 227 16.47 35.29 19.71
CA GLU A 227 17.72 35.76 20.30
C GLU A 227 18.93 34.96 19.78
N PRO A 228 20.11 35.59 19.63
CA PRO A 228 21.33 34.88 19.24
C PRO A 228 21.76 33.91 20.34
N VAL A 229 22.08 32.67 19.98
CA VAL A 229 22.56 31.67 20.94
C VAL A 229 24.02 31.99 21.33
N ASP A 230 24.29 32.13 22.63
CA ASP A 230 25.62 32.46 23.17
C ASP A 230 26.71 31.44 22.83
N SER A 231 27.90 31.94 22.52
CA SER A 231 29.07 31.16 22.11
C SER A 231 29.66 30.26 23.21
N SER A 232 29.36 30.53 24.50
CA SER A 232 29.84 29.74 25.65
C SER A 232 29.04 28.45 25.90
N VAL A 233 27.80 28.37 25.42
CA VAL A 233 26.95 27.17 25.50
C VAL A 233 27.46 26.06 24.56
N HIS A 234 28.36 26.41 23.65
CA HIS A 234 28.96 25.52 22.65
C HIS A 234 29.89 24.45 23.24
N ASP A 235 30.48 24.67 24.43
CA ASP A 235 31.28 23.65 25.13
C ASP A 235 30.43 22.73 26.03
N GLY A 236 29.22 23.18 26.43
CA GLY A 236 28.23 22.37 27.14
C GLY A 236 27.46 21.42 26.22
N PHE A 237 27.23 21.84 24.96
CA PHE A 237 26.58 21.06 23.90
C PHE A 237 27.55 20.44 22.89
N LYS A 238 28.77 20.07 23.29
CA LYS A 238 29.34 18.83 22.74
C LYS A 238 28.36 17.74 23.17
N THR A 239 27.40 17.46 22.31
CA THR A 239 26.25 16.57 22.56
C THR A 239 26.73 15.35 23.33
N GLU A 240 26.05 14.93 24.40
CA GLU A 240 26.38 13.71 25.14
C GLU A 240 26.69 12.55 24.18
N ALA A 241 25.94 12.47 23.06
CA ALA A 241 26.16 11.54 21.95
C ALA A 241 27.54 11.63 21.26
N GLU A 242 28.12 12.82 21.05
CA GLU A 242 29.47 12.95 20.46
C GLU A 242 30.56 12.54 21.47
N LYS A 243 30.33 12.74 22.77
CA LYS A 243 31.23 12.26 23.83
C LYS A 243 31.14 10.74 23.98
N GLU A 244 29.92 10.20 23.95
CA GLU A 244 29.68 8.74 23.94
C GLU A 244 30.33 8.07 22.74
N LEU A 245 30.17 8.63 21.54
CA LEU A 245 30.79 8.11 20.33
C LEU A 245 32.31 8.03 20.47
N LYS A 246 32.96 9.11 20.90
CA LYS A 246 34.43 9.11 21.10
C LYS A 246 34.87 8.08 22.13
N SER A 247 34.15 7.97 23.24
CA SER A 247 34.41 6.95 24.26
C SER A 247 34.28 5.53 23.70
N THR A 248 33.24 5.24 22.91
CA THR A 248 33.06 3.92 22.29
C THR A 248 34.11 3.63 21.22
N GLN A 249 34.51 4.63 20.43
CA GLN A 249 35.59 4.49 19.45
C GLN A 249 36.91 4.20 20.15
N ASP A 250 37.25 4.95 21.20
CA ASP A 250 38.48 4.76 21.96
C ASP A 250 38.56 3.38 22.62
N ALA A 251 37.44 2.87 23.16
CA ALA A 251 37.38 1.55 23.77
C ALA A 251 37.60 0.38 22.78
N LEU A 252 37.38 0.60 21.47
CA LEU A 252 37.38 -0.45 20.45
C LEU A 252 38.51 -0.33 19.43
N LYS A 253 39.39 0.65 19.58
CA LYS A 253 40.58 0.84 18.72
C LYS A 253 41.45 -0.41 18.60
N ASP A 254 41.54 -1.20 19.67
CA ASP A 254 42.41 -2.37 19.74
C ASP A 254 41.83 -3.61 19.03
N ASN A 255 40.53 -3.62 18.72
CA ASN A 255 39.89 -4.72 18.00
C ASN A 255 40.14 -4.61 16.50
N LYS A 256 40.92 -5.54 15.93
CA LYS A 256 41.30 -5.56 14.51
C LYS A 256 40.12 -5.57 13.53
N ILE A 257 39.00 -6.18 13.90
CA ILE A 257 37.83 -6.33 13.02
C ILE A 257 36.80 -5.20 13.24
N ILE A 258 36.52 -4.87 14.50
CA ILE A 258 35.44 -3.93 14.86
C ILE A 258 35.96 -2.48 14.86
N GLY A 259 37.21 -2.25 15.26
CA GLY A 259 37.81 -0.93 15.39
C GLY A 259 37.76 -0.08 14.11
N PRO A 260 38.20 -0.60 12.94
CA PRO A 260 38.14 0.13 11.68
C PRO A 260 36.72 0.52 11.27
N LEU A 261 35.74 -0.36 11.52
CA LEU A 261 34.33 -0.13 11.17
C LEU A 261 33.68 0.90 12.11
N VAL A 262 33.94 0.83 13.41
CA VAL A 262 33.38 1.77 14.41
C VAL A 262 33.99 3.17 14.27
N LYS A 263 35.22 3.29 13.77
CA LYS A 263 35.83 4.58 13.38
C LYS A 263 35.05 5.29 12.27
N LEU A 264 34.44 4.53 11.36
CA LEU A 264 33.61 5.07 10.27
C LEU A 264 32.19 5.47 10.71
N ALA A 265 31.75 5.04 11.91
CA ALA A 265 30.42 5.35 12.41
C ALA A 265 30.27 6.85 12.73
N ALA A 266 29.14 7.43 12.31
CA ALA A 266 28.83 8.85 12.51
C ALA A 266 28.11 9.12 13.85
N THR A 267 27.38 8.12 14.37
CA THR A 267 26.61 8.23 15.61
C THR A 267 26.91 7.08 16.57
N ALA A 268 26.70 7.30 17.87
CA ALA A 268 26.91 6.27 18.90
C ALA A 268 25.93 5.10 18.72
N ASP A 269 24.70 5.41 18.31
CA ASP A 269 23.66 4.41 17.99
C ASP A 269 24.10 3.51 16.82
N GLN A 270 24.67 4.11 15.76
CA GLN A 270 25.22 3.36 14.64
C GLN A 270 26.39 2.46 15.06
N ALA A 271 27.28 2.95 15.92
CA ALA A 271 28.39 2.16 16.45
C ALA A 271 27.90 0.94 17.25
N ARG A 272 26.90 1.11 18.14
CA ARG A 272 26.31 0.00 18.91
C ARG A 272 25.71 -1.08 17.99
N ILE A 273 24.97 -0.67 16.96
CA ILE A 273 24.38 -1.64 16.01
C ILE A 273 25.45 -2.36 15.18
N ILE A 274 26.52 -1.69 14.76
CA ILE A 274 27.63 -2.36 14.08
C ILE A 274 28.24 -3.42 15.01
N MET A 275 28.44 -3.12 16.29
CA MET A 275 28.96 -4.10 17.26
C MET A 275 28.02 -5.31 17.41
N ASP A 276 26.72 -5.08 17.55
CA ASP A 276 25.74 -6.14 17.72
C ASP A 276 25.59 -7.00 16.45
N LEU A 277 25.64 -6.39 15.25
CA LEU A 277 25.66 -7.13 13.99
C LEU A 277 26.95 -7.94 13.85
N MET A 278 28.10 -7.36 14.22
CA MET A 278 29.38 -8.07 14.15
C MET A 278 29.46 -9.21 15.16
N SER A 279 28.86 -9.09 16.34
CA SER A 279 28.82 -10.21 17.30
C SER A 279 28.06 -11.41 16.72
N VAL A 280 27.02 -11.16 15.92
CA VAL A 280 26.25 -12.19 15.20
C VAL A 280 27.05 -12.82 14.05
N VAL A 281 27.89 -12.04 13.37
CA VAL A 281 28.77 -12.50 12.27
C VAL A 281 29.92 -13.36 12.80
N VAL A 282 30.54 -12.96 13.92
CA VAL A 282 31.65 -13.69 14.56
C VAL A 282 31.19 -15.07 15.06
N GLU A 283 29.94 -15.20 15.52
CA GLU A 283 29.34 -16.47 15.93
C GLU A 283 28.86 -17.34 14.73
N LYS A 284 29.66 -17.42 13.66
CA LYS A 284 29.33 -18.04 12.35
C LYS A 284 28.61 -19.40 12.48
N GLU A 285 29.10 -20.30 13.34
CA GLU A 285 28.57 -21.67 13.48
C GLU A 285 27.18 -21.75 14.15
N LYS A 286 26.87 -20.83 15.07
CA LYS A 286 25.57 -20.80 15.76
C LYS A 286 24.54 -19.92 15.03
N SER A 287 25.00 -19.07 14.11
CA SER A 287 24.26 -17.94 13.58
C SER A 287 23.65 -18.16 12.18
N MET A 288 23.90 -19.30 11.54
CA MET A 288 23.36 -19.63 10.21
C MET A 288 21.82 -19.66 10.16
N ARG A 289 21.12 -19.71 11.30
CA ARG A 289 19.66 -19.57 11.38
C ARG A 289 19.24 -18.34 12.20
N THR A 290 19.98 -17.23 12.09
CA THR A 290 19.62 -15.98 12.75
C THR A 290 19.04 -14.97 11.76
N THR A 291 18.00 -14.23 12.18
CA THR A 291 17.51 -13.06 11.46
C THR A 291 17.73 -11.82 12.32
N CYS A 292 18.48 -10.86 11.78
CA CYS A 292 18.63 -9.55 12.38
C CYS A 292 17.80 -8.55 11.59
N ILE A 293 16.88 -7.86 12.25
CA ILE A 293 16.11 -6.78 11.64
C ILE A 293 16.55 -5.45 12.25
N VAL A 294 17.11 -4.58 11.42
CA VAL A 294 17.43 -3.19 11.75
C VAL A 294 16.28 -2.30 11.27
N THR A 295 15.61 -1.67 12.22
CA THR A 295 14.51 -0.75 11.95
C THR A 295 14.93 0.69 12.21
N ALA A 296 14.53 1.60 11.33
CA ALA A 296 14.79 3.03 11.56
C ALA A 296 13.86 3.91 10.74
N ALA A 297 13.73 5.15 11.17
CA ALA A 297 13.26 6.22 10.28
C ALA A 297 14.22 6.41 9.09
N ARG A 298 13.76 7.14 8.08
CA ARG A 298 14.60 7.50 6.93
C ARG A 298 15.73 8.46 7.36
N GLY A 299 16.89 8.38 6.71
CA GLY A 299 18.01 9.29 6.98
C GLY A 299 18.78 9.05 8.28
N ARG A 300 18.63 7.87 8.90
CA ARG A 300 19.36 7.45 10.12
C ARG A 300 20.61 6.59 9.87
N GLY A 301 20.94 6.30 8.61
CA GLY A 301 22.17 5.55 8.26
C GLY A 301 22.06 4.02 8.23
N LYS A 302 20.87 3.44 8.02
CA LYS A 302 20.66 1.97 7.93
C LYS A 302 21.54 1.29 6.88
N SER A 303 21.48 1.73 5.62
CA SER A 303 22.24 1.13 4.52
C SER A 303 23.75 1.26 4.75
N ALA A 304 24.19 2.32 5.45
CA ALA A 304 25.58 2.50 5.84
C ALA A 304 26.00 1.48 6.92
N ALA A 305 25.18 1.28 7.97
CA ALA A 305 25.42 0.28 9.01
C ALA A 305 25.48 -1.15 8.44
N LEU A 306 24.55 -1.49 7.55
CA LEU A 306 24.55 -2.79 6.86
C LEU A 306 25.77 -2.97 5.95
N GLY A 307 26.15 -1.94 5.18
CA GLY A 307 27.31 -1.99 4.31
C GLY A 307 28.61 -2.22 5.08
N MET A 308 28.79 -1.53 6.22
CA MET A 308 29.93 -1.74 7.12
C MET A 308 29.93 -3.14 7.74
N ALA A 309 28.76 -3.65 8.17
CA ALA A 309 28.65 -5.01 8.72
C ALA A 309 28.98 -6.08 7.68
N VAL A 310 28.60 -5.89 6.41
CA VAL A 310 28.93 -6.80 5.31
C VAL A 310 30.42 -6.79 5.00
N ALA A 311 31.07 -5.62 5.02
CA ALA A 311 32.52 -5.56 4.90
C ALA A 311 33.19 -6.39 6.01
N GLY A 312 32.74 -6.24 7.27
CA GLY A 312 33.21 -7.07 8.38
C GLY A 312 32.93 -8.57 8.21
N ALA A 313 31.82 -8.95 7.56
CA ALA A 313 31.53 -10.35 7.24
C ALA A 313 32.47 -10.93 6.17
N VAL A 314 32.87 -10.14 5.18
CA VAL A 314 33.90 -10.55 4.22
C VAL A 314 35.19 -10.91 4.95
N GLN A 315 35.63 -10.10 5.92
CA GLN A 315 36.82 -10.38 6.72
C GLN A 315 36.73 -11.66 7.56
N GLN A 316 35.51 -12.12 7.89
CA GLN A 316 35.25 -13.38 8.61
C GLN A 316 35.10 -14.60 7.66
N GLY A 317 35.39 -14.44 6.37
CA GLY A 317 35.39 -15.52 5.39
C GLY A 317 34.00 -15.97 4.93
N PHE A 318 33.02 -15.07 4.84
CA PHE A 318 31.77 -15.35 4.12
C PHE A 318 32.01 -15.27 2.61
N ALA A 319 31.69 -16.33 1.87
CA ALA A 319 32.01 -16.43 0.44
C ALA A 319 30.93 -15.82 -0.45
N ASN A 320 29.67 -16.23 -0.28
CA ASN A 320 28.55 -15.82 -1.13
C ASN A 320 27.58 -14.95 -0.34
N ILE A 321 27.71 -13.63 -0.50
CA ILE A 321 26.82 -12.64 0.11
C ILE A 321 25.88 -12.10 -0.96
N PHE A 322 24.59 -12.33 -0.79
CA PHE A 322 23.58 -11.78 -1.69
C PHE A 322 22.91 -10.56 -1.07
N VAL A 323 22.70 -9.56 -1.89
CA VAL A 323 22.04 -8.31 -1.52
C VAL A 323 20.79 -8.16 -2.37
N THR A 324 19.67 -7.84 -1.76
CA THR A 324 18.42 -7.61 -2.47
C THR A 324 17.78 -6.30 -2.00
N SER A 325 17.11 -5.66 -2.94
CA SER A 325 16.32 -4.44 -2.73
C SER A 325 15.26 -4.36 -3.84
N PRO A 326 14.22 -3.53 -3.71
CA PRO A 326 13.21 -3.37 -4.76
C PRO A 326 13.79 -2.86 -6.09
N ALA A 327 14.84 -2.04 -6.03
CA ALA A 327 15.49 -1.45 -7.19
C ALA A 327 16.99 -1.25 -6.90
N PRO A 328 17.89 -1.55 -7.86
CA PRO A 328 19.34 -1.51 -7.62
C PRO A 328 19.88 -0.10 -7.34
N GLU A 329 19.17 0.97 -7.73
CA GLU A 329 19.56 2.36 -7.46
C GLU A 329 19.62 2.66 -5.96
N ASN A 330 18.78 2.00 -5.15
CA ASN A 330 18.73 2.20 -3.70
C ASN A 330 20.00 1.69 -2.99
N LEU A 331 20.74 0.78 -3.63
CA LEU A 331 21.95 0.17 -3.06
C LEU A 331 23.23 0.98 -3.30
N THR A 332 23.15 2.12 -3.98
CA THR A 332 24.31 3.00 -4.21
C THR A 332 25.02 3.39 -2.91
N ALA A 333 24.26 3.80 -1.90
CA ALA A 333 24.81 4.12 -0.58
C ALA A 333 25.36 2.86 0.12
N PHE A 334 24.66 1.73 0.05
CA PHE A 334 25.11 0.46 0.64
C PHE A 334 26.49 0.04 0.08
N PHE A 335 26.64 -0.03 -1.25
CA PHE A 335 27.90 -0.43 -1.88
C PHE A 335 29.02 0.57 -1.62
N PHE A 336 28.71 1.87 -1.55
CA PHE A 336 29.69 2.89 -1.17
C PHE A 336 30.31 2.62 0.22
N PHE A 337 29.48 2.25 1.21
CA PHE A 337 29.96 1.94 2.56
C PHE A 337 30.61 0.55 2.66
N VAL A 338 30.25 -0.41 1.80
CA VAL A 338 30.99 -1.68 1.68
C VAL A 338 32.42 -1.41 1.24
N VAL A 339 32.61 -0.64 0.16
CA VAL A 339 33.95 -0.31 -0.37
C VAL A 339 34.76 0.45 0.66
N LYS A 340 34.18 1.50 1.28
CA LYS A 340 34.86 2.27 2.32
C LYS A 340 35.23 1.42 3.55
N GLY A 341 34.40 0.45 3.91
CA GLY A 341 34.68 -0.50 4.99
C GLY A 341 35.85 -1.43 4.64
N LEU A 342 35.91 -1.92 3.40
CA LEU A 342 37.02 -2.75 2.89
C LEU A 342 38.33 -1.95 2.86
N GLU A 343 38.30 -0.70 2.40
CA GLU A 343 39.47 0.19 2.38
C GLU A 343 40.05 0.44 3.79
N GLU A 344 39.22 0.75 4.79
CA GLU A 344 39.70 0.94 6.17
C GLU A 344 40.21 -0.34 6.83
N MET A 345 39.77 -1.52 6.37
CA MET A 345 40.34 -2.81 6.79
C MET A 345 41.61 -3.20 6.02
N GLY A 346 42.07 -2.35 5.09
CA GLY A 346 43.31 -2.54 4.35
C GLY A 346 43.18 -3.42 3.11
N TYR A 347 42.01 -3.45 2.46
CA TYR A 347 41.86 -4.00 1.11
C TYR A 347 42.12 -2.91 0.07
N ALA A 348 42.99 -3.19 -0.91
CA ALA A 348 43.32 -2.25 -1.98
C ALA A 348 42.37 -2.39 -3.19
N ASP A 349 41.90 -1.26 -3.73
CA ASP A 349 41.08 -1.23 -4.95
C ASP A 349 41.86 -1.78 -6.15
N LYS A 350 41.20 -2.61 -6.98
CA LYS A 350 41.73 -3.32 -8.17
C LYS A 350 42.75 -4.42 -7.91
N GLU A 351 43.45 -4.41 -6.78
CA GLU A 351 44.34 -5.50 -6.37
C GLU A 351 43.57 -6.59 -5.63
N ASP A 352 42.87 -6.21 -4.55
CA ASP A 352 42.17 -7.16 -3.69
C ASP A 352 40.69 -7.34 -4.07
N PHE A 353 40.08 -6.35 -4.74
CA PHE A 353 38.68 -6.42 -5.17
C PHE A 353 38.40 -5.68 -6.49
N GLU A 354 37.37 -6.13 -7.21
CA GLU A 354 36.90 -5.56 -8.48
C GLU A 354 35.39 -5.25 -8.42
N ILE A 355 35.01 -4.06 -8.90
CA ILE A 355 33.62 -3.57 -8.93
C ILE A 355 33.05 -3.68 -10.34
N HIS A 356 32.00 -4.47 -10.52
CA HIS A 356 31.25 -4.56 -11.78
C HIS A 356 29.98 -3.71 -11.74
N GLN A 357 29.89 -2.74 -12.66
CA GLN A 357 28.72 -1.89 -12.87
C GLN A 357 27.80 -2.46 -13.94
N SER A 358 26.49 -2.18 -13.84
CA SER A 358 25.50 -2.60 -14.83
C SER A 358 25.69 -1.91 -16.18
N THR A 359 25.52 -2.66 -17.27
CA THR A 359 25.50 -2.16 -18.65
C THR A 359 24.13 -1.66 -19.10
N ASN A 360 23.06 -1.97 -18.35
CA ASN A 360 21.70 -1.57 -18.72
C ASN A 360 21.43 -0.08 -18.43
N LYS A 361 20.81 0.62 -19.39
CA LYS A 361 20.43 2.03 -19.24
C LYS A 361 19.42 2.27 -18.12
N GLU A 362 18.53 1.31 -17.85
CA GLU A 362 17.53 1.38 -16.78
C GLU A 362 18.13 1.30 -15.37
N PHE A 363 19.31 0.71 -15.23
CA PHE A 363 20.00 0.57 -13.95
C PHE A 363 21.05 1.65 -13.69
N ASN A 364 21.12 2.68 -14.53
CA ASN A 364 21.92 3.89 -14.34
C ASN A 364 23.36 3.65 -13.81
N LYS A 365 24.06 2.64 -14.36
CA LYS A 365 25.41 2.20 -13.94
C LYS A 365 25.53 1.78 -12.46
N ALA A 366 24.45 1.29 -11.86
CA ALA A 366 24.47 0.75 -10.51
C ALA A 366 25.49 -0.40 -10.39
N VAL A 367 26.11 -0.51 -9.21
CA VAL A 367 27.01 -1.63 -8.87
C VAL A 367 26.16 -2.90 -8.72
N VAL A 368 26.52 -3.94 -9.47
CA VAL A 368 25.77 -5.22 -9.46
C VAL A 368 26.55 -6.30 -8.73
N ARG A 369 27.88 -6.30 -8.84
CA ARG A 369 28.73 -7.33 -8.25
C ARG A 369 30.07 -6.75 -7.80
N ILE A 370 30.55 -7.19 -6.64
CA ILE A 370 31.92 -6.96 -6.16
C ILE A 370 32.57 -8.34 -5.98
N ASN A 371 33.69 -8.56 -6.66
CA ASN A 371 34.52 -9.76 -6.49
C ASN A 371 35.71 -9.42 -5.62
N ILE A 372 36.05 -10.28 -4.66
CA ILE A 372 37.16 -10.09 -3.72
C ILE A 372 38.05 -11.33 -3.77
N PHE A 373 39.37 -11.13 -3.84
CA PHE A 373 40.35 -12.19 -4.16
C PHE A 373 41.44 -12.41 -3.11
N LYS A 374 41.46 -11.66 -2.01
CA LYS A 374 42.58 -11.61 -1.05
C LYS A 374 42.93 -12.94 -0.37
N GLU A 375 41.96 -13.57 0.30
CA GLU A 375 42.18 -14.86 0.99
C GLU A 375 41.62 -16.04 0.18
N HIS A 376 40.34 -15.93 -0.16
CA HIS A 376 39.64 -16.84 -1.07
C HIS A 376 38.68 -16.03 -1.94
N ARG A 377 38.15 -16.65 -3.00
CA ARG A 377 37.19 -15.98 -3.87
C ARG A 377 35.89 -15.72 -3.11
N GLN A 378 35.59 -14.46 -2.89
CA GLN A 378 34.35 -13.99 -2.26
C GLN A 378 33.60 -13.12 -3.24
N THR A 379 32.27 -13.16 -3.18
CA THR A 379 31.41 -12.40 -4.08
C THR A 379 30.26 -11.76 -3.31
N ILE A 380 30.07 -10.46 -3.57
CA ILE A 380 28.89 -9.71 -3.14
C ILE A 380 28.08 -9.42 -4.40
N GLN A 381 26.87 -9.96 -4.51
CA GLN A 381 26.05 -9.82 -5.71
C GLN A 381 24.64 -9.33 -5.40
N TYR A 382 24.15 -8.40 -6.22
CA TYR A 382 22.75 -8.02 -6.24
C TYR A 382 21.90 -9.10 -6.93
N ILE A 383 20.82 -9.51 -6.27
CA ILE A 383 19.82 -10.43 -6.82
C ILE A 383 18.44 -9.78 -6.70
N SER A 384 17.67 -9.84 -7.80
CA SER A 384 16.28 -9.38 -7.81
C SER A 384 15.47 -10.20 -6.81
N PRO A 385 14.57 -9.58 -6.03
CA PRO A 385 13.77 -10.30 -5.04
C PRO A 385 12.86 -11.38 -5.68
N GLN A 386 12.58 -11.29 -6.98
CA GLN A 386 11.75 -12.24 -7.72
C GLN A 386 12.44 -13.60 -7.95
N ASP A 387 13.78 -13.63 -7.96
CA ASP A 387 14.56 -14.80 -8.35
C ASP A 387 14.93 -15.66 -7.13
N SER A 388 13.92 -16.29 -6.51
CA SER A 388 14.10 -16.97 -5.22
C SER A 388 15.05 -18.17 -5.26
N SER A 389 15.23 -18.80 -6.42
CA SER A 389 16.05 -20.01 -6.58
C SER A 389 17.53 -19.79 -6.30
N PHE A 390 18.05 -18.59 -6.56
CA PHE A 390 19.48 -18.30 -6.32
C PHE A 390 19.80 -18.18 -4.84
N PHE A 391 18.83 -17.80 -3.99
CA PHE A 391 19.10 -17.62 -2.57
C PHE A 391 19.47 -18.92 -1.85
N ALA A 392 19.16 -20.09 -2.41
CA ALA A 392 19.56 -21.38 -1.83
C ALA A 392 21.10 -21.57 -1.75
N GLN A 393 21.86 -20.83 -2.57
CA GLN A 393 23.33 -20.88 -2.59
C GLN A 393 23.99 -19.81 -1.68
N ALA A 394 23.19 -19.00 -1.00
CA ALA A 394 23.66 -17.91 -0.15
C ALA A 394 24.18 -18.43 1.19
N GLU A 395 25.29 -17.88 1.67
CA GLU A 395 25.70 -18.02 3.08
C GLU A 395 25.12 -16.89 3.94
N MET A 396 24.91 -15.73 3.31
CA MET A 396 24.35 -14.54 3.93
C MET A 396 23.46 -13.79 2.93
N LEU A 397 22.28 -13.38 3.39
CA LEU A 397 21.36 -12.54 2.63
C LEU A 397 21.17 -11.20 3.34
N VAL A 398 21.32 -10.11 2.59
CA VAL A 398 21.05 -8.75 3.05
C VAL A 398 19.87 -8.20 2.26
N VAL A 399 18.80 -7.85 2.96
CA VAL A 399 17.59 -7.25 2.39
C VAL A 399 17.52 -5.80 2.82
N ASP A 400 17.80 -4.86 1.90
CA ASP A 400 17.59 -3.42 2.16
C ASP A 400 16.19 -2.99 1.72
N GLU A 401 15.57 -2.06 2.46
CA GLU A 401 14.17 -1.64 2.28
C GLU A 401 13.17 -2.82 2.19
N ALA A 402 13.28 -3.78 3.11
CA ALA A 402 12.41 -4.96 3.15
C ALA A 402 10.91 -4.60 3.23
N ALA A 403 10.58 -3.42 3.78
CA ALA A 403 9.23 -2.85 3.81
C ALA A 403 8.58 -2.77 2.42
N ALA A 404 9.36 -2.46 1.39
CA ALA A 404 8.87 -2.25 0.04
C ALA A 404 8.73 -3.56 -0.78
N ILE A 405 9.13 -4.70 -0.22
CA ILE A 405 9.04 -6.00 -0.86
C ILE A 405 7.76 -6.72 -0.37
N PRO A 406 6.94 -7.31 -1.27
CA PRO A 406 5.78 -8.10 -0.89
C PRO A 406 6.10 -9.17 0.16
N LEU A 407 5.27 -9.28 1.19
CA LEU A 407 5.46 -10.26 2.27
C LEU A 407 5.60 -11.71 1.76
N PRO A 408 4.80 -12.20 0.78
CA PRO A 408 4.97 -13.55 0.25
C PRO A 408 6.34 -13.77 -0.41
N LEU A 409 6.94 -12.71 -0.95
CA LEU A 409 8.26 -12.79 -1.58
C LEU A 409 9.36 -12.79 -0.52
N VAL A 410 9.21 -11.98 0.53
CA VAL A 410 10.08 -12.02 1.71
C VAL A 410 10.03 -13.38 2.39
N GLU A 411 8.84 -14.00 2.49
CA GLU A 411 8.67 -15.36 3.03
C GLU A 411 9.47 -16.40 2.24
N LYS A 412 9.50 -16.30 0.91
CA LYS A 412 10.31 -17.16 0.03
C LYS A 412 11.82 -16.94 0.15
N MET A 413 12.25 -15.80 0.68
CA MET A 413 13.66 -15.49 0.92
C MET A 413 14.18 -16.02 2.26
N PHE A 414 13.34 -16.63 3.11
CA PHE A 414 13.85 -17.25 4.33
C PHE A 414 14.42 -18.63 4.02
N GLY A 415 15.74 -18.78 4.16
CA GLY A 415 16.44 -20.06 4.03
C GLY A 415 17.40 -20.36 5.21
N PRO A 416 18.14 -21.48 5.17
CA PRO A 416 19.05 -21.91 6.23
C PRO A 416 20.38 -21.13 6.23
N TYR A 417 20.32 -19.81 6.14
CA TYR A 417 21.44 -18.88 6.14
C TYR A 417 21.17 -17.62 6.99
N LEU A 418 22.22 -16.87 7.28
CA LEU A 418 22.16 -15.63 8.04
C LEU A 418 21.43 -14.55 7.23
N ILE A 419 20.43 -13.89 7.82
CA ILE A 419 19.66 -12.84 7.14
C ILE A 419 19.73 -11.53 7.91
N PHE A 420 20.21 -10.48 7.25
CA PHE A 420 20.12 -9.10 7.72
C PHE A 420 19.04 -8.36 6.92
N MET A 421 18.08 -7.77 7.62
CA MET A 421 17.01 -6.99 7.00
C MET A 421 17.05 -5.57 7.53
N ALA A 422 17.08 -4.59 6.64
CA ALA A 422 16.77 -3.21 6.98
C ALA A 422 15.33 -2.88 6.57
N SER A 423 14.63 -2.18 7.47
CA SER A 423 13.27 -1.72 7.21
C SER A 423 13.08 -0.26 7.65
N THR A 424 12.43 0.53 6.82
CA THR A 424 11.87 1.84 7.20
C THR A 424 10.67 1.64 8.10
N VAL A 425 10.52 2.40 9.19
CA VAL A 425 9.33 2.33 10.08
C VAL A 425 8.45 3.56 9.89
N SER A 426 9.07 4.74 9.93
CA SER A 426 8.46 6.04 9.67
C SER A 426 9.14 6.71 8.49
N GLY A 427 8.35 7.07 7.47
CA GLY A 427 8.81 7.74 6.27
C GLY A 427 7.73 7.80 5.18
N TYR A 428 7.88 8.74 4.26
CA TYR A 428 6.92 9.02 3.19
C TYR A 428 6.75 7.91 2.13
N GLU A 429 7.62 6.90 2.13
CA GLU A 429 7.47 5.74 1.24
C GLU A 429 6.44 4.71 1.73
N GLY A 430 5.94 4.89 2.96
CA GLY A 430 4.62 4.41 3.32
C GLY A 430 4.48 2.95 3.74
N THR A 431 5.54 2.15 3.71
CA THR A 431 5.44 0.69 3.81
C THR A 431 5.91 0.08 5.13
N GLY A 432 6.31 0.91 6.09
CA GLY A 432 7.22 0.46 7.14
C GLY A 432 6.63 -0.26 8.35
N ARG A 433 5.61 0.36 8.97
CA ARG A 433 5.22 -0.01 10.33
C ARG A 433 4.30 -1.23 10.40
N SER A 434 3.31 -1.34 9.52
CA SER A 434 2.39 -2.50 9.53
C SER A 434 3.11 -3.78 9.11
N LEU A 435 4.01 -3.72 8.11
CA LEU A 435 4.83 -4.88 7.74
C LEU A 435 5.82 -5.24 8.83
N SER A 436 6.57 -4.27 9.38
CA SER A 436 7.50 -4.58 10.48
C SER A 436 6.77 -5.18 11.67
N VAL A 437 5.62 -4.64 12.09
CA VAL A 437 4.84 -5.22 13.20
C VAL A 437 4.35 -6.63 12.87
N LYS A 438 3.74 -6.87 11.70
CA LYS A 438 3.22 -8.20 11.32
C LYS A 438 4.35 -9.23 11.11
N LEU A 439 5.43 -8.84 10.44
CA LEU A 439 6.60 -9.68 10.22
C LEU A 439 7.30 -9.98 11.56
N MET A 440 7.47 -9.00 12.43
CA MET A 440 8.04 -9.21 13.76
C MET A 440 7.14 -10.11 14.62
N GLN A 441 5.82 -9.94 14.57
CA GLN A 441 4.89 -10.81 15.28
C GLN A 441 4.96 -12.25 14.77
N LYS A 442 5.00 -12.45 13.44
CA LYS A 442 5.17 -13.77 12.82
C LYS A 442 6.51 -14.42 13.21
N LEU A 443 7.62 -13.70 13.04
CA LEU A 443 8.95 -14.21 13.38
C LEU A 443 9.10 -14.49 14.89
N LYS A 444 8.48 -13.67 15.75
CA LYS A 444 8.42 -13.93 17.20
C LYS A 444 7.58 -15.16 17.50
N ALA A 445 6.44 -15.36 16.83
CA ALA A 445 5.61 -16.55 16.99
C ALA A 445 6.33 -17.81 16.52
N GLU A 446 7.05 -17.77 15.40
CA GLU A 446 7.88 -18.88 14.91
C GLU A 446 9.02 -19.22 15.86
N ALA A 447 9.71 -18.19 16.40
CA ALA A 447 10.74 -18.36 17.41
C ALA A 447 10.18 -18.91 18.74
N ALA A 448 8.98 -18.49 19.15
CA ALA A 448 8.31 -18.97 20.36
C ALA A 448 7.83 -20.42 20.22
N ASN A 449 7.24 -20.77 19.08
CA ASN A 449 6.78 -22.14 18.78
C ASN A 449 7.95 -23.13 18.73
N THR A 450 9.14 -22.70 18.31
CA THR A 450 10.34 -23.56 18.33
C THR A 450 11.03 -23.63 19.69
N ALA A 451 10.73 -22.70 20.61
CA ALA A 451 11.24 -22.72 21.99
C ALA A 451 10.41 -23.57 22.97
N GLY A 452 9.27 -24.14 22.55
CA GLY A 452 8.49 -25.07 23.36
C GLY A 452 7.94 -24.48 24.67
N ILE A 453 7.70 -23.17 24.72
CA ILE A 453 7.12 -22.52 25.90
C ILE A 453 5.60 -22.60 25.79
N SER A 454 4.96 -23.42 26.64
CA SER A 454 3.52 -23.45 26.82
C SER A 454 3.00 -22.07 27.23
N GLU A 455 1.85 -21.67 26.67
CA GLU A 455 1.24 -20.32 26.80
C GLU A 455 0.96 -19.88 28.26
N ASP A 456 1.08 -20.78 29.25
CA ASP A 456 0.71 -20.52 30.64
C ASP A 456 1.78 -19.76 31.46
N VAL A 457 3.03 -19.68 31.01
CA VAL A 457 4.11 -19.00 31.79
C VAL A 457 4.34 -17.55 31.37
N ALA A 458 3.93 -17.16 30.15
CA ALA A 458 4.16 -15.82 29.61
C ALA A 458 3.41 -14.69 30.34
N LYS A 459 2.44 -15.01 31.21
CA LYS A 459 1.67 -14.02 31.99
C LYS A 459 2.25 -13.68 33.36
N ALA A 460 3.26 -14.41 33.85
CA ALA A 460 3.72 -14.26 35.24
C ALA A 460 4.92 -13.29 35.44
N ASP A 461 5.83 -13.14 34.47
CA ASP A 461 7.11 -12.47 34.73
C ASP A 461 7.29 -11.15 33.96
N SER A 462 6.57 -10.12 34.41
CA SER A 462 6.76 -8.72 33.97
C SER A 462 7.73 -7.92 34.89
N LYS A 463 8.40 -8.55 35.87
CA LYS A 463 9.05 -7.80 36.96
C LYS A 463 10.58 -7.85 37.07
N ASN A 464 11.35 -8.58 36.27
CA ASN A 464 12.83 -8.48 36.32
C ASN A 464 13.54 -8.98 35.04
N PRO A 465 14.25 -8.12 34.26
CA PRO A 465 14.88 -8.51 33.00
C PRO A 465 16.39 -8.75 33.15
N ARG A 466 16.85 -9.61 34.07
CA ARG A 466 18.30 -9.82 34.27
C ARG A 466 18.83 -11.26 34.32
N ASN A 467 18.01 -12.30 34.27
CA ASN A 467 18.51 -13.68 34.24
C ASN A 467 17.84 -14.53 33.16
N ILE A 468 18.27 -14.36 31.91
CA ILE A 468 18.13 -15.40 30.87
C ILE A 468 19.51 -15.58 30.25
N SER A 469 20.38 -16.30 30.95
CA SER A 469 21.53 -16.93 30.31
C SER A 469 21.72 -18.30 30.93
N LYS A 470 21.84 -19.31 30.04
CA LYS A 470 22.05 -20.73 30.30
C LYS A 470 20.80 -21.58 30.55
N SER A 471 20.05 -21.82 29.48
CA SER A 471 19.51 -23.16 29.22
C SER A 471 19.81 -23.52 27.76
N THR A 472 20.61 -24.55 27.58
CA THR A 472 21.06 -25.13 26.30
C THR A 472 19.87 -25.50 25.41
N ALA A 473 19.63 -24.71 24.37
CA ALA A 473 18.66 -25.01 23.33
C ALA A 473 19.27 -26.00 22.32
N VAL A 474 18.89 -27.27 22.42
CA VAL A 474 19.10 -28.30 21.37
C VAL A 474 17.80 -28.45 20.58
N GLY A 475 17.28 -27.32 20.09
CA GLY A 475 16.10 -27.26 19.22
C GLY A 475 16.37 -26.24 18.11
N GLY A 476 16.39 -26.70 16.86
CA GLY A 476 16.85 -25.95 15.69
C GLY A 476 15.90 -24.83 15.19
N GLY A 477 15.39 -24.00 16.11
CA GLY A 477 14.59 -22.82 15.80
C GLY A 477 15.41 -21.63 15.30
N ARG A 478 14.81 -20.81 14.43
CA ARG A 478 15.43 -19.60 13.89
C ARG A 478 15.48 -18.51 14.97
N GLN A 479 16.65 -17.97 15.27
CA GLN A 479 16.79 -16.90 16.27
C GLN A 479 16.43 -15.54 15.66
N PHE A 480 15.77 -14.71 16.46
CA PHE A 480 15.32 -13.38 16.05
C PHE A 480 15.97 -12.30 16.92
N LYS A 481 16.69 -11.35 16.31
CA LYS A 481 17.28 -10.18 16.96
C LYS A 481 16.76 -8.90 16.29
N HIS A 482 16.32 -7.94 17.09
CA HIS A 482 15.74 -6.69 16.61
C HIS A 482 16.53 -5.49 17.12
N PHE A 483 16.89 -4.59 16.21
CA PHE A 483 17.65 -3.38 16.48
C PHE A 483 16.90 -2.16 15.94
N GLN A 484 17.01 -1.02 16.62
CA GLN A 484 16.34 0.23 16.23
C GLN A 484 17.33 1.39 16.21
N LEU A 485 17.43 2.10 15.08
CA LEU A 485 18.16 3.38 14.98
C LEU A 485 17.20 4.56 15.17
N THR A 486 17.61 5.48 16.05
CA THR A 486 16.84 6.68 16.37
C THR A 486 17.57 7.97 15.98
N GLU A 487 18.90 7.98 16.06
CA GLU A 487 19.69 9.21 15.84
C GLU A 487 19.87 9.56 14.35
N PRO A 488 19.54 10.80 13.91
CA PRO A 488 19.84 11.26 12.56
C PRO A 488 21.33 11.35 12.29
N ILE A 489 21.73 11.05 11.05
CA ILE A 489 23.09 11.32 10.57
C ILE A 489 23.21 12.68 9.86
N ARG A 490 22.10 13.23 9.33
CA ARG A 490 22.12 14.43 8.46
C ARG A 490 22.03 15.74 9.26
N TYR A 491 21.34 15.73 10.38
CA TYR A 491 21.05 16.90 11.21
C TYR A 491 21.10 16.50 12.69
N ALA A 492 21.11 17.47 13.61
CA ALA A 492 21.14 17.18 15.04
C ALA A 492 19.82 16.56 15.54
N PRO A 493 19.84 15.77 16.63
CA PRO A 493 18.64 15.22 17.23
C PRO A 493 17.71 16.34 17.72
N ARG A 494 16.39 16.10 17.65
CA ARG A 494 15.32 17.04 18.05
C ARG A 494 15.22 18.31 17.18
N ASP A 495 15.55 18.20 15.91
CA ASP A 495 15.36 19.27 14.93
C ASP A 495 13.88 19.72 14.83
N PRO A 496 13.56 21.01 15.07
CA PRO A 496 12.19 21.52 15.02
C PRO A 496 11.52 21.35 13.66
N VAL A 497 12.26 21.48 12.57
CA VAL A 497 11.73 21.30 11.21
C VAL A 497 11.32 19.83 10.98
N GLU A 498 12.07 18.87 11.51
CA GLU A 498 11.71 17.46 11.45
C GLU A 498 10.43 17.18 12.23
N LYS A 499 10.36 17.68 13.47
CA LYS A 499 9.20 17.48 14.35
C LYS A 499 7.94 18.09 13.74
N TRP A 500 8.04 19.30 13.20
CA TRP A 500 6.95 19.95 12.47
C TRP A 500 6.52 19.12 11.26
N LEU A 501 7.47 18.68 10.44
CA LEU A 501 7.19 17.86 9.27
C LEU A 501 6.46 16.56 9.64
N ASN A 502 6.91 15.86 10.67
CA ASN A 502 6.30 14.62 11.15
C ASN A 502 4.88 14.86 11.70
N THR A 503 4.65 16.00 12.35
CA THR A 503 3.35 16.40 12.90
C THR A 503 2.37 16.75 11.79
N VAL A 504 2.77 17.59 10.83
CA VAL A 504 1.93 18.02 9.69
C VAL A 504 1.57 16.84 8.79
N LEU A 505 2.51 15.95 8.52
CA LEU A 505 2.28 14.76 7.71
C LEU A 505 1.68 13.59 8.50
N CYS A 506 1.46 13.76 9.81
CA CYS A 506 0.94 12.73 10.72
C CYS A 506 1.71 11.40 10.62
N MET A 507 3.04 11.47 10.46
CA MET A 507 3.90 10.29 10.40
C MET A 507 4.18 9.73 11.80
N ASP A 508 4.08 10.57 12.82
CA ASP A 508 4.16 10.17 14.21
C ASP A 508 2.87 9.45 14.60
N THR A 509 3.04 8.23 15.11
CA THR A 509 1.93 7.30 15.35
C THR A 509 1.92 6.92 16.82
N PRO A 510 1.23 7.72 17.67
CA PRO A 510 1.08 7.45 19.09
C PRO A 510 -0.03 6.41 19.32
N LEU A 511 0.05 5.23 18.69
CA LEU A 511 -0.77 4.08 19.10
C LEU A 511 -0.23 3.63 20.46
N LYS A 512 -0.85 4.13 21.53
CA LYS A 512 -0.55 3.73 22.89
C LYS A 512 -1.11 2.31 23.04
N SER A 513 -0.26 1.30 23.13
CA SER A 513 -0.71 -0.06 23.48
C SER A 513 -1.23 -0.05 24.92
N LYS A 514 -2.51 0.26 25.09
CA LYS A 514 -3.18 0.11 26.38
C LYS A 514 -4.22 -0.96 26.22
N GLN A 515 -4.09 -1.99 27.03
CA GLN A 515 -5.12 -2.96 27.38
C GLN A 515 -6.28 -2.24 28.11
N SER A 516 -6.86 -1.22 27.49
CA SER A 516 -8.09 -0.59 27.99
C SER A 516 -9.22 -1.59 27.78
N LEU A 517 -10.09 -1.75 28.78
CA LEU A 517 -11.34 -2.50 28.67
C LEU A 517 -12.04 -2.07 27.37
N CYS A 518 -12.12 -2.99 26.41
CA CYS A 518 -12.77 -2.73 25.15
C CYS A 518 -14.28 -2.96 25.35
N PRO A 519 -15.14 -1.98 25.02
CA PRO A 519 -16.60 -2.15 25.12
C PRO A 519 -17.09 -3.16 24.08
N HIS A 520 -18.25 -3.77 24.31
CA HIS A 520 -18.83 -4.69 23.33
C HIS A 520 -19.15 -3.95 22.01
N PRO A 521 -18.92 -4.54 20.82
CA PRO A 521 -19.15 -3.86 19.53
C PRO A 521 -20.54 -3.25 19.34
N ASP A 522 -21.55 -3.79 20.03
CA ASP A 522 -22.92 -3.27 19.94
C ASP A 522 -23.15 -1.94 20.66
N GLN A 523 -22.28 -1.58 21.61
CA GLN A 523 -22.34 -0.29 22.31
C GLN A 523 -21.60 0.82 21.55
N CYS A 524 -20.88 0.48 20.49
CA CYS A 524 -20.12 1.44 19.70
C CYS A 524 -21.01 2.06 18.63
N GLU A 525 -20.85 3.37 18.44
CA GLU A 525 -21.58 4.15 17.45
C GLU A 525 -20.64 4.69 16.38
N LEU A 526 -21.19 4.86 15.17
CA LEU A 526 -20.48 5.41 14.02
C LEU A 526 -20.80 6.89 13.90
N TYR A 527 -19.77 7.73 13.82
CA TYR A 527 -19.87 9.18 13.70
C TYR A 527 -19.36 9.63 12.33
N TYR A 528 -19.99 10.66 11.77
CA TYR A 528 -19.50 11.36 10.59
C TYR A 528 -18.53 12.46 11.02
N VAL A 529 -17.38 12.55 10.35
CA VAL A 529 -16.36 13.57 10.64
C VAL A 529 -16.48 14.70 9.65
N ASN A 530 -16.69 15.93 10.16
CA ASN A 530 -16.64 17.11 9.32
C ASN A 530 -15.18 17.44 8.98
N ARG A 531 -14.88 17.47 7.67
CA ARG A 531 -13.53 17.67 7.15
C ARG A 531 -13.04 19.10 7.31
N ASP A 532 -13.91 20.10 7.18
CA ASP A 532 -13.53 21.51 7.32
C ASP A 532 -12.97 21.78 8.71
N THR A 533 -13.61 21.20 9.73
CA THR A 533 -13.20 21.31 11.14
C THR A 533 -12.04 20.40 11.49
N LEU A 534 -11.92 19.24 10.82
CA LEU A 534 -10.82 18.32 11.04
C LEU A 534 -9.49 18.93 10.57
N PHE A 535 -9.50 19.66 9.45
CA PHE A 535 -8.32 20.27 8.84
C PHE A 535 -8.10 21.73 9.25
N SER A 536 -8.87 22.27 10.20
CA SER A 536 -8.74 23.67 10.66
C SER A 536 -7.55 23.93 11.60
N TYR A 537 -6.65 22.96 11.77
CA TYR A 537 -5.46 23.03 12.65
C TYR A 537 -5.77 23.41 14.11
N HIS A 538 -6.86 22.86 14.67
CA HIS A 538 -7.14 22.96 16.11
C HIS A 538 -6.49 21.80 16.87
N ARG A 539 -5.99 22.03 18.10
CA ARG A 539 -5.25 21.01 18.87
C ARG A 539 -6.01 19.68 19.01
N VAL A 540 -7.32 19.73 19.31
CA VAL A 540 -8.16 18.52 19.43
C VAL A 540 -8.39 17.85 18.07
N ALA A 541 -8.52 18.64 16.99
CA ALA A 541 -8.70 18.11 15.64
C ALA A 541 -7.41 17.44 15.13
N GLU A 542 -6.24 18.01 15.45
CA GLU A 542 -4.93 17.41 15.15
C GLU A 542 -4.70 16.12 15.91
N ASP A 543 -5.06 16.04 17.20
CA ASP A 543 -4.98 14.80 17.98
C ASP A 543 -5.86 13.69 17.35
N LEU A 544 -7.10 14.02 16.95
CA LEU A 544 -7.98 13.08 16.25
C LEU A 544 -7.41 12.68 14.88
N LEU A 545 -6.91 13.64 14.10
CA LEU A 545 -6.33 13.40 12.77
C LEU A 545 -5.09 12.50 12.87
N GLN A 546 -4.22 12.72 13.86
CA GLN A 546 -3.07 11.86 14.14
C GLN A 546 -3.50 10.45 14.51
N GLN A 547 -4.53 10.28 15.35
CA GLN A 547 -5.06 8.96 15.69
C GLN A 547 -5.65 8.25 14.46
N MET A 548 -6.44 8.95 13.64
CA MET A 548 -7.00 8.42 12.39
C MET A 548 -5.90 7.99 11.41
N MET A 549 -4.90 8.86 11.17
CA MET A 549 -3.76 8.55 10.29
C MET A 549 -2.90 7.42 10.85
N SER A 550 -2.72 7.37 12.17
CA SER A 550 -2.04 6.26 12.83
C SER A 550 -2.76 4.94 12.62
N LEU A 551 -4.09 4.94 12.70
CA LEU A 551 -4.90 3.77 12.40
C LEU A 551 -4.74 3.34 10.93
N TYR A 552 -4.82 4.28 9.98
CA TYR A 552 -4.60 3.99 8.57
C TYR A 552 -3.21 3.39 8.31
N ILE A 553 -2.15 3.95 8.90
CA ILE A 553 -0.76 3.46 8.75
C ILE A 553 -0.59 2.07 9.35
N SER A 554 -1.32 1.77 10.42
CA SER A 554 -1.28 0.45 11.06
C SER A 554 -2.02 -0.65 10.28
N SER A 555 -3.15 -0.31 9.63
CA SER A 555 -4.01 -1.29 8.97
C SER A 555 -3.56 -1.59 7.54
N HIS A 556 -3.10 -0.59 6.80
CA HIS A 556 -2.75 -0.71 5.39
C HIS A 556 -1.27 -1.06 5.16
N TYR A 557 -1.02 -1.78 4.07
CA TYR A 557 0.33 -2.20 3.69
C TYR A 557 1.19 -1.04 3.20
N LYS A 558 0.59 -0.07 2.50
CA LYS A 558 1.29 1.13 2.01
C LYS A 558 0.39 2.35 2.07
N ASN A 559 0.86 3.40 2.75
CA ASN A 559 0.20 4.71 2.76
C ASN A 559 1.15 5.80 2.28
N GLN A 560 0.70 6.64 1.37
CA GLN A 560 1.51 7.79 0.96
C GLN A 560 1.05 9.03 1.73
N PRO A 561 1.95 9.97 2.07
CA PRO A 561 1.54 11.25 2.65
C PRO A 561 0.57 12.03 1.74
N ASN A 562 0.60 11.78 0.43
CA ASN A 562 -0.35 12.34 -0.52
C ASN A 562 -1.80 11.90 -0.26
N ASP A 563 -2.01 10.80 0.46
CA ASP A 563 -3.36 10.34 0.84
C ASP A 563 -4.04 11.33 1.78
N LEU A 564 -3.27 12.05 2.60
CA LEU A 564 -3.77 13.10 3.48
C LEU A 564 -4.34 14.28 2.67
N GLN A 565 -3.66 14.64 1.59
CA GLN A 565 -4.13 15.65 0.65
C GLN A 565 -5.38 15.18 -0.10
N LEU A 566 -5.41 13.91 -0.52
CA LEU A 566 -6.60 13.33 -1.14
C LEU A 566 -7.80 13.35 -0.18
N MET A 567 -7.62 12.98 1.08
CA MET A 567 -8.70 12.96 2.08
C MET A 567 -9.24 14.36 2.42
N SER A 568 -8.40 15.39 2.32
CA SER A 568 -8.75 16.77 2.65
C SER A 568 -9.41 17.50 1.48
N ASP A 569 -8.77 17.49 0.31
CA ASP A 569 -9.17 18.36 -0.80
C ASP A 569 -10.29 17.74 -1.63
N ALA A 570 -10.31 16.42 -1.83
CA ALA A 570 -11.24 15.81 -2.78
C ALA A 570 -12.68 15.78 -2.25
N PRO A 571 -13.65 16.49 -2.87
CA PRO A 571 -14.98 16.74 -2.31
C PRO A 571 -15.82 15.47 -2.14
N ALA A 572 -15.65 14.49 -3.03
CA ALA A 572 -16.40 13.23 -3.02
C ALA A 572 -16.06 12.29 -1.84
N HIS A 573 -15.03 12.60 -1.05
CA HIS A 573 -14.62 11.74 0.08
C HIS A 573 -15.40 12.03 1.37
N HIS A 574 -15.81 10.97 2.05
CA HIS A 574 -16.49 11.03 3.34
C HIS A 574 -15.71 10.18 4.36
N LEU A 575 -15.60 10.69 5.59
CA LEU A 575 -14.88 10.05 6.68
C LEU A 575 -15.86 9.67 7.79
N PHE A 576 -15.81 8.40 8.19
CA PHE A 576 -16.61 7.87 9.30
C PHE A 576 -15.69 7.24 10.34
N VAL A 577 -16.02 7.43 11.62
CA VAL A 577 -15.22 6.94 12.74
C VAL A 577 -16.11 6.21 13.72
N LEU A 578 -15.74 4.98 14.08
CA LEU A 578 -16.38 4.20 15.12
C LEU A 578 -15.74 4.53 16.46
N LEU A 579 -16.55 5.04 17.38
CA LEU A 579 -16.11 5.41 18.73
C LEU A 579 -16.75 4.50 19.78
N PRO A 580 -16.03 4.22 20.89
CA PRO A 580 -16.65 3.64 22.07
C PRO A 580 -17.69 4.62 22.65
N PRO A 581 -18.63 4.13 23.48
CA PRO A 581 -19.60 4.99 24.16
C PRO A 581 -18.87 6.09 24.93
N VAL A 582 -19.36 7.33 24.78
CA VAL A 582 -18.71 8.51 25.33
C VAL A 582 -19.20 8.74 26.76
N ASP A 583 -18.31 8.60 27.75
CA ASP A 583 -18.60 9.05 29.10
C ASP A 583 -18.56 10.59 29.12
N HIS A 584 -19.74 11.23 29.17
CA HIS A 584 -19.89 12.70 29.23
C HIS A 584 -19.19 13.36 30.43
N SER A 585 -18.71 12.58 31.40
CA SER A 585 -17.96 13.05 32.58
C SER A 585 -16.47 13.32 32.30
N THR A 586 -15.90 12.77 31.23
CA THR A 586 -14.48 12.95 30.88
C THR A 586 -14.29 13.89 29.70
N THR A 587 -13.50 14.95 29.88
CA THR A 587 -13.06 15.90 28.84
C THR A 587 -12.04 15.31 27.85
N LYS A 588 -11.72 14.02 27.96
CA LYS A 588 -10.83 13.33 27.02
C LYS A 588 -11.66 12.75 25.88
N MET A 589 -11.26 13.08 24.66
CA MET A 589 -11.86 12.51 23.45
C MET A 589 -11.63 10.98 23.42
N PRO A 590 -12.66 10.19 23.07
CA PRO A 590 -12.51 8.75 22.89
C PRO A 590 -11.62 8.43 21.69
N GLU A 591 -10.84 7.35 21.81
CA GLU A 591 -9.93 6.91 20.78
C GLU A 591 -10.70 6.21 19.63
N PRO A 592 -10.41 6.52 18.35
CA PRO A 592 -11.06 5.88 17.21
C PRO A 592 -10.66 4.41 17.09
N ILE A 593 -11.63 3.51 17.17
CA ILE A 593 -11.42 2.05 17.06
C ILE A 593 -11.33 1.63 15.59
N CYS A 594 -12.23 2.17 14.77
CA CYS A 594 -12.32 1.90 13.35
C CYS A 594 -12.57 3.20 12.57
N VAL A 595 -11.93 3.34 11.41
CA VAL A 595 -12.14 4.47 10.51
C VAL A 595 -12.47 3.94 9.12
N ILE A 596 -13.51 4.50 8.50
CA ILE A 596 -13.94 4.18 7.13
C ILE A 596 -13.80 5.44 6.27
N GLN A 597 -13.11 5.29 5.13
CA GLN A 597 -13.07 6.28 4.07
C GLN A 597 -13.98 5.82 2.93
N ALA A 598 -15.04 6.58 2.67
CA ALA A 598 -15.93 6.39 1.54
C ALA A 598 -15.69 7.48 0.48
N CYS A 599 -15.98 7.17 -0.78
CA CYS A 599 -15.88 8.09 -1.91
C CYS A 599 -17.13 7.94 -2.77
N GLU A 600 -17.83 9.04 -3.05
CA GLU A 600 -18.91 9.03 -4.03
C GLU A 600 -18.34 8.96 -5.46
N GLU A 601 -18.88 8.08 -6.30
CA GLU A 601 -18.51 7.87 -7.69
C GLU A 601 -19.77 7.73 -8.56
N GLY A 602 -19.66 8.08 -9.84
CA GLY A 602 -20.76 7.85 -10.80
C GLY A 602 -21.61 9.10 -11.08
N ALA A 603 -22.84 8.88 -11.55
CA ALA A 603 -23.69 9.91 -12.16
C ALA A 603 -22.99 10.66 -13.33
N VAL A 604 -22.15 9.94 -14.08
CA VAL A 604 -21.41 10.48 -15.23
C VAL A 604 -22.26 10.37 -16.48
N SER A 605 -22.21 11.40 -17.33
CA SER A 605 -22.88 11.34 -18.63
C SER A 605 -22.26 10.28 -19.54
N VAL A 606 -23.09 9.55 -20.29
CA VAL A 606 -22.65 8.49 -21.21
C VAL A 606 -21.68 9.04 -22.27
N THR A 607 -21.93 10.25 -22.78
CA THR A 607 -21.10 10.91 -23.79
C THR A 607 -19.68 11.22 -23.28
N GLN A 608 -19.54 11.67 -22.03
CA GLN A 608 -18.23 11.85 -21.41
C GLN A 608 -17.50 10.51 -21.24
N MET A 609 -18.23 9.45 -20.84
CA MET A 609 -17.62 8.13 -20.68
C MET A 609 -17.13 7.54 -22.00
N GLU A 610 -17.93 7.65 -23.06
CA GLU A 610 -17.55 7.23 -24.42
C GLU A 610 -16.34 8.02 -24.93
N ALA A 611 -16.28 9.32 -24.68
CA ALA A 611 -15.11 10.14 -25.00
C ALA A 611 -13.85 9.65 -24.25
N HIS A 612 -13.94 9.45 -22.93
CA HIS A 612 -12.83 8.92 -22.13
C HIS A 612 -12.36 7.54 -22.58
N MET A 613 -13.31 6.68 -22.96
CA MET A 613 -13.05 5.35 -23.47
C MET A 613 -12.35 5.38 -24.84
N SER A 614 -12.78 6.28 -25.74
CA SER A 614 -12.16 6.47 -27.06
C SER A 614 -10.73 7.03 -26.97
N GLU A 615 -10.47 7.92 -26.00
CA GLU A 615 -9.15 8.48 -25.75
C GLU A 615 -8.24 7.54 -24.93
N GLY A 616 -8.78 6.45 -24.38
CA GLY A 616 -8.08 5.55 -23.46
C GLY A 616 -7.61 6.24 -22.17
N LYS A 617 -8.14 7.42 -21.84
CA LYS A 617 -7.79 8.17 -20.63
C LYS A 617 -8.62 7.66 -19.45
N ARG A 618 -7.93 7.13 -18.45
CA ARG A 618 -8.55 6.80 -17.15
C ARG A 618 -8.88 8.09 -16.41
N SER A 619 -10.15 8.29 -16.07
CA SER A 619 -10.53 9.32 -15.10
C SER A 619 -9.92 8.95 -13.73
N SER A 620 -9.34 9.93 -13.03
CA SER A 620 -8.67 9.68 -11.74
C SER A 620 -9.65 9.56 -10.57
N GLY A 621 -10.87 10.08 -10.72
CA GLY A 621 -11.92 10.03 -9.70
C GLY A 621 -12.84 8.80 -9.81
N ASP A 622 -13.40 8.54 -10.99
CA ASP A 622 -14.45 7.52 -11.21
C ASP A 622 -13.87 6.15 -11.65
N LEU A 623 -13.21 5.44 -10.72
CA LEU A 623 -12.53 4.18 -11.05
C LEU A 623 -13.51 3.05 -11.36
N VAL A 624 -14.53 2.84 -10.53
CA VAL A 624 -15.43 1.68 -10.65
C VAL A 624 -16.35 1.80 -11.85
N PRO A 625 -17.01 2.95 -12.10
CA PRO A 625 -17.78 3.17 -13.33
C PRO A 625 -16.96 2.93 -14.59
N TYR A 626 -15.72 3.45 -14.64
CA TYR A 626 -14.83 3.29 -15.77
C TYR A 626 -14.39 1.82 -15.95
N ALA A 627 -14.01 1.13 -14.86
CA ALA A 627 -13.57 -0.26 -14.92
C ALA A 627 -14.70 -1.19 -15.39
N ILE A 628 -15.93 -0.97 -14.94
CA ILE A 628 -17.09 -1.77 -15.35
C ILE A 628 -17.47 -1.45 -16.79
N ALA A 629 -17.55 -0.17 -17.17
CA ALA A 629 -17.82 0.23 -18.54
C ALA A 629 -16.78 -0.33 -19.52
N GLN A 630 -15.49 -0.33 -19.16
CA GLN A 630 -14.43 -0.88 -20.00
C GLN A 630 -14.51 -2.41 -20.14
N ASN A 631 -14.80 -3.14 -19.06
CA ASN A 631 -14.78 -4.61 -19.08
C ASN A 631 -16.06 -5.24 -19.62
N PHE A 632 -17.22 -4.63 -19.37
CA PHE A 632 -18.53 -5.11 -19.82
C PHE A 632 -19.05 -4.39 -21.06
N GLN A 633 -18.37 -3.32 -21.51
CA GLN A 633 -18.78 -2.49 -22.66
C GLN A 633 -20.18 -1.90 -22.48
N GLU A 634 -20.55 -1.64 -21.22
CA GLU A 634 -21.87 -1.15 -20.84
C GLU A 634 -21.74 0.25 -20.18
N PRO A 635 -21.85 1.34 -20.97
CA PRO A 635 -21.70 2.69 -20.44
C PRO A 635 -22.96 3.18 -19.68
N SER A 636 -24.08 2.46 -19.76
CA SER A 636 -25.29 2.73 -18.97
C SER A 636 -25.02 2.66 -17.46
N PHE A 637 -24.08 1.80 -17.03
CA PHE A 637 -23.67 1.67 -15.64
C PHE A 637 -23.11 3.00 -15.07
N SER A 638 -22.48 3.83 -15.90
CA SER A 638 -21.91 5.11 -15.47
C SER A 638 -22.94 6.14 -15.03
N LYS A 639 -24.22 5.97 -15.40
CA LYS A 639 -25.33 6.81 -14.92
C LYS A 639 -25.68 6.55 -13.46
N LEU A 640 -25.41 5.34 -12.96
CA LEU A 640 -25.71 4.98 -11.57
C LEU A 640 -24.79 5.76 -10.62
N SER A 641 -25.34 6.19 -9.49
CA SER A 641 -24.54 6.78 -8.42
C SER A 641 -24.12 5.67 -7.45
N GLY A 642 -22.85 5.67 -7.06
CA GLY A 642 -22.31 4.67 -6.14
C GLY A 642 -21.41 5.26 -5.09
N VAL A 643 -21.27 4.54 -3.98
CA VAL A 643 -20.27 4.86 -2.95
C VAL A 643 -19.22 3.78 -2.91
N ARG A 644 -17.97 4.15 -3.16
CA ARG A 644 -16.81 3.28 -3.03
C ARG A 644 -16.21 3.40 -1.64
N ILE A 645 -16.17 2.30 -0.90
CA ILE A 645 -15.35 2.18 0.30
C ILE A 645 -13.89 2.08 -0.16
N VAL A 646 -13.13 3.17 0.03
CA VAL A 646 -11.72 3.26 -0.38
C VAL A 646 -10.84 2.57 0.65
N ARG A 647 -11.10 2.79 1.94
CA ARG A 647 -10.33 2.23 3.05
C ARG A 647 -11.21 1.90 4.23
N ILE A 648 -10.91 0.78 4.88
CA ILE A 648 -11.40 0.43 6.21
C ILE A 648 -10.18 0.11 7.08
N ALA A 649 -10.03 0.87 8.16
CA ALA A 649 -8.92 0.73 9.09
C ALA A 649 -9.48 0.29 10.44
N VAL A 650 -8.96 -0.81 10.96
CA VAL A 650 -9.23 -1.31 12.32
C VAL A 650 -7.88 -1.49 12.99
N SER A 651 -7.77 -1.11 14.26
CA SER A 651 -6.52 -1.28 15.01
C SER A 651 -6.10 -2.76 14.98
N PRO A 652 -4.82 -3.09 14.71
CA PRO A 652 -4.30 -4.44 14.76
C PRO A 652 -4.65 -5.19 16.05
N ASP A 653 -4.66 -4.47 17.18
CA ASP A 653 -4.94 -5.02 18.51
C ASP A 653 -6.40 -5.44 18.68
N TYR A 654 -7.32 -4.83 17.93
CA TYR A 654 -8.77 -5.08 17.99
C TYR A 654 -9.27 -5.93 16.80
N GLN A 655 -8.37 -6.53 16.03
CA GLN A 655 -8.74 -7.45 14.96
C GLN A 655 -9.44 -8.68 15.55
N ARG A 656 -10.33 -9.31 14.77
CA ARG A 656 -11.16 -10.47 15.16
C ARG A 656 -12.28 -10.20 16.18
N MET A 657 -12.38 -8.99 16.76
CA MET A 657 -13.49 -8.59 17.64
C MET A 657 -14.73 -8.04 16.89
N LYS A 658 -14.80 -8.18 15.55
CA LYS A 658 -15.92 -7.78 14.68
C LYS A 658 -16.26 -6.27 14.63
N TYR A 659 -15.43 -5.37 15.16
CA TYR A 659 -15.66 -3.91 15.03
C TYR A 659 -15.78 -3.42 13.58
N GLY A 660 -14.95 -3.95 12.66
CA GLY A 660 -15.04 -3.60 11.24
C GLY A 660 -16.37 -4.02 10.60
N SER A 661 -16.90 -5.20 10.97
CA SER A 661 -18.20 -5.68 10.48
C SER A 661 -19.34 -4.85 11.03
N LYS A 662 -19.26 -4.42 12.30
CA LYS A 662 -20.24 -3.50 12.89
C LYS A 662 -20.23 -2.14 12.22
N ALA A 663 -19.06 -1.54 12.02
CA ALA A 663 -18.93 -0.24 11.35
C ALA A 663 -19.50 -0.29 9.93
N LEU A 664 -19.24 -1.38 9.20
CA LEU A 664 -19.81 -1.59 7.87
C LEU A 664 -21.33 -1.78 7.91
N ASP A 665 -21.86 -2.57 8.86
CA ASP A 665 -23.31 -2.77 9.01
C ASP A 665 -24.04 -1.45 9.32
N LEU A 666 -23.49 -0.63 10.22
CA LEU A 666 -24.01 0.71 10.52
C LEU A 666 -23.98 1.63 9.28
N LEU A 667 -22.88 1.59 8.52
CA LEU A 667 -22.76 2.36 7.27
C LEU A 667 -23.75 1.89 6.20
N LEU A 668 -23.96 0.59 6.05
CA LEU A 668 -24.98 0.04 5.15
C LEU A 668 -26.40 0.41 5.58
N LYS A 669 -26.68 0.41 6.89
CA LYS A 669 -27.98 0.85 7.44
C LYS A 669 -28.21 2.34 7.18
N TYR A 670 -27.17 3.16 7.33
CA TYR A 670 -27.19 4.59 7.02
C TYR A 670 -27.53 4.83 5.53
N TYR A 671 -26.77 4.25 4.60
CA TYR A 671 -27.02 4.46 3.16
C TYR A 671 -28.32 3.84 2.64
N ASN A 672 -28.81 2.76 3.26
CA ASN A 672 -30.14 2.24 2.96
C ASN A 672 -31.27 3.07 3.59
N GLY A 673 -30.96 4.06 4.43
CA GLY A 673 -31.92 4.90 5.13
C GLY A 673 -32.78 4.16 6.16
N LYS A 674 -32.19 3.14 6.82
CA LYS A 674 -32.84 2.37 7.90
C LYS A 674 -32.65 3.01 9.29
N ILE A 675 -31.84 4.08 9.38
CA ILE A 675 -31.65 4.87 10.60
C ILE A 675 -32.70 5.98 10.59
N MET A 676 -33.53 6.05 11.63
CA MET A 676 -34.50 7.13 11.80
C MET A 676 -33.76 8.42 12.16
N PHE A 677 -34.14 9.54 11.54
CA PHE A 677 -33.60 10.85 11.90
C PHE A 677 -34.27 11.32 13.18
N GLU A 678 -33.49 11.89 14.11
CA GLU A 678 -34.06 12.67 15.20
C GLU A 678 -34.50 14.01 14.61
N ASP A 679 -35.81 14.18 14.45
CA ASP A 679 -36.41 15.48 14.12
C ASP A 679 -36.37 16.37 15.36
N GLU A 680 -35.18 16.89 15.69
CA GLU A 680 -35.09 18.16 16.42
C GLU A 680 -34.95 19.27 15.38
N ASP A 681 -35.79 20.30 15.50
CA ASP A 681 -35.82 21.48 14.64
C ASP A 681 -34.41 21.95 14.29
N ALA A 682 -33.96 21.60 13.09
CA ALA A 682 -32.78 22.18 12.52
C ALA A 682 -33.14 23.64 12.25
N GLU A 683 -32.70 24.53 13.14
CA GLU A 683 -32.16 25.82 12.71
C GLU A 683 -31.42 25.52 11.41
N GLU A 684 -32.01 25.98 10.31
CA GLU A 684 -31.39 25.92 9.01
C GLU A 684 -29.97 26.42 9.22
N GLY A 685 -28.99 25.56 8.94
CA GLY A 685 -27.65 26.03 8.64
C GLY A 685 -27.87 27.02 7.52
N GLY A 686 -27.87 28.30 7.89
CA GLY A 686 -28.19 29.39 7.00
C GLY A 686 -27.40 29.16 5.73
N ALA A 687 -28.08 29.31 4.60
CA ALA A 687 -27.37 29.73 3.41
C ALA A 687 -26.43 30.85 3.87
N PHE A 688 -25.12 30.65 3.70
CA PHE A 688 -24.18 31.75 3.78
C PHE A 688 -24.60 32.72 2.67
N GLU A 689 -25.49 33.65 3.00
CA GLU A 689 -25.52 34.94 2.31
C GLU A 689 -24.13 35.52 2.50
N GLY A 690 -23.49 35.87 1.39
CA GLY A 690 -22.22 36.55 1.44
C GLY A 690 -22.42 37.88 2.15
N ASP A 691 -21.93 37.98 3.38
CA ASP A 691 -21.63 39.29 3.97
C ASP A 691 -20.46 39.87 3.19
N ASP A 692 -20.83 40.68 2.20
CA ASP A 692 -20.04 41.80 1.67
C ASP A 692 -19.85 42.86 2.77
N ASP A 693 -19.31 42.47 3.93
CA ASP A 693 -18.80 43.43 4.91
C ASP A 693 -17.34 43.69 4.62
N ALA A 694 -17.16 44.63 3.68
CA ALA A 694 -15.96 45.42 3.53
C ALA A 694 -15.72 46.24 4.80
N GLU A 695 -15.17 45.60 5.85
CA GLU A 695 -14.46 46.36 6.87
C GLU A 695 -13.24 47.01 6.22
N GLU A 696 -13.22 48.34 6.16
CA GLU A 696 -12.09 49.15 5.73
C GLU A 696 -10.82 48.71 6.48
N PHE A 697 -9.90 48.07 5.76
CA PHE A 697 -8.62 47.59 6.27
C PHE A 697 -7.70 48.78 6.55
N SER A 698 -7.44 49.02 7.84
CA SER A 698 -6.31 49.84 8.29
C SER A 698 -4.99 49.10 8.00
N GLU A 699 -4.14 49.69 7.16
CA GLU A 699 -2.79 49.22 6.85
C GLU A 699 -1.98 48.93 8.12
N GLY A 700 -1.56 47.67 8.32
CA GLY A 700 -0.39 47.39 9.19
C GLY A 700 -0.40 46.15 10.09
N LYS A 701 -1.49 45.37 10.23
CA LYS A 701 -1.47 44.12 11.02
C LYS A 701 -2.34 43.02 10.43
N GLU A 702 -1.81 42.29 9.46
CA GLU A 702 -2.37 41.01 9.03
C GLU A 702 -2.07 39.92 10.08
N VAL A 703 -2.93 39.80 11.10
CA VAL A 703 -2.86 38.67 12.04
C VAL A 703 -3.89 37.62 11.63
N LEU A 704 -3.43 36.40 11.40
CA LEU A 704 -4.26 35.25 11.07
C LEU A 704 -5.21 34.90 12.20
N THR A 705 -6.50 35.15 12.02
CA THR A 705 -7.56 34.74 12.96
C THR A 705 -8.22 33.44 12.51
N LYS A 706 -8.41 32.51 13.46
CA LYS A 706 -9.19 31.28 13.26
C LYS A 706 -10.64 31.65 12.91
N ARG A 707 -11.31 30.87 12.05
CA ARG A 707 -12.72 31.09 11.68
C ARG A 707 -13.60 31.18 12.94
N ALA A 708 -14.46 32.20 13.01
CA ALA A 708 -15.16 32.60 14.24
C ALA A 708 -16.27 31.62 14.68
N GLN A 709 -16.84 30.83 13.77
CA GLN A 709 -17.79 29.75 14.09
C GLN A 709 -17.52 28.54 13.20
N LEU A 710 -17.06 27.45 13.82
CA LEU A 710 -16.77 26.18 13.16
C LEU A 710 -17.88 25.18 13.51
N PRO A 711 -18.39 24.39 12.55
CA PRO A 711 -19.35 23.35 12.84
C PRO A 711 -18.77 22.29 13.80
N HIS A 712 -19.63 21.45 14.37
CA HIS A 712 -19.15 20.37 15.24
C HIS A 712 -18.28 19.36 14.46
N LEU A 713 -17.14 18.98 15.07
CA LEU A 713 -16.16 18.06 14.49
C LEU A 713 -16.73 16.66 14.22
N LEU A 714 -17.55 16.17 15.16
CA LEU A 714 -18.21 14.87 15.09
C LEU A 714 -19.71 15.11 15.02
N GLN A 715 -20.36 14.50 14.03
CA GLN A 715 -21.80 14.51 13.88
C GLN A 715 -22.32 13.07 14.01
N PRO A 716 -23.24 12.78 14.95
CA PRO A 716 -23.93 11.50 14.99
C PRO A 716 -24.64 11.24 13.66
N LEU A 717 -24.64 9.99 13.19
CA LEU A 717 -25.31 9.64 11.93
C LEU A 717 -26.82 9.89 11.95
N ALA A 718 -27.44 9.84 13.13
CA ALA A 718 -28.87 10.14 13.30
C ALA A 718 -29.22 11.62 13.01
N LYS A 719 -28.25 12.54 13.15
CA LYS A 719 -28.46 13.98 12.96
C LYS A 719 -28.12 14.46 11.55
N ARG A 720 -27.45 13.64 10.73
CA ARG A 720 -27.07 14.01 9.36
C ARG A 720 -28.11 13.52 8.37
N ARG A 721 -28.83 14.45 7.71
CA ARG A 721 -29.73 14.11 6.60
C ARG A 721 -28.96 13.42 5.47
N LEU A 722 -29.55 12.36 4.92
CA LEU A 722 -28.98 11.61 3.81
C LEU A 722 -29.04 12.44 2.52
N THR A 723 -27.97 13.16 2.21
CA THR A 723 -27.83 13.95 0.96
C THR A 723 -27.40 13.08 -0.23
N GLU A 724 -26.77 11.95 0.05
CA GLU A 724 -26.23 11.01 -0.92
C GLU A 724 -27.24 9.86 -1.11
N ASN A 725 -27.73 9.68 -2.33
CA ASN A 725 -28.62 8.55 -2.69
C ASN A 725 -27.87 7.54 -3.57
N PRO A 726 -27.02 6.66 -2.99
CA PRO A 726 -26.28 5.67 -3.78
C PRO A 726 -27.15 4.49 -4.19
N ASP A 727 -27.05 4.09 -5.46
CA ASP A 727 -27.65 2.88 -6.02
C ASP A 727 -26.85 1.62 -5.63
N TYR A 728 -25.54 1.75 -5.50
CA TYR A 728 -24.64 0.67 -5.12
C TYR A 728 -23.52 1.13 -4.18
N ILE A 729 -23.02 0.19 -3.39
CA ILE A 729 -21.82 0.35 -2.57
C ILE A 729 -20.78 -0.63 -3.09
N CYS A 730 -19.56 -0.19 -3.30
CA CYS A 730 -18.49 -1.01 -3.84
C CYS A 730 -17.20 -0.89 -3.03
N THR A 731 -16.29 -1.82 -3.27
CA THR A 731 -14.94 -1.82 -2.68
C THR A 731 -13.93 -2.26 -3.72
N SER A 732 -12.70 -1.76 -3.63
CA SER A 732 -11.57 -2.17 -4.46
C SER A 732 -10.37 -2.44 -3.57
N PHE A 733 -9.85 -3.67 -3.58
CA PHE A 733 -8.77 -4.08 -2.69
C PHE A 733 -7.88 -5.18 -3.31
N GLY A 734 -6.67 -5.34 -2.77
CA GLY A 734 -5.79 -6.48 -3.08
C GLY A 734 -6.33 -7.76 -2.45
N VAL A 735 -6.59 -8.78 -3.28
CA VAL A 735 -7.30 -9.98 -2.85
C VAL A 735 -6.41 -10.82 -1.95
N THR A 736 -6.87 -10.99 -0.71
CA THR A 736 -6.37 -11.96 0.25
C THR A 736 -7.55 -12.71 0.86
N LEU A 737 -7.35 -13.96 1.28
CA LEU A 737 -8.42 -14.79 1.85
C LEU A 737 -9.14 -14.10 3.04
N PRO A 738 -8.45 -13.51 4.05
CA PRO A 738 -9.14 -12.88 5.17
C PRO A 738 -9.97 -11.65 4.78
N LEU A 739 -9.48 -10.84 3.83
CA LEU A 739 -10.24 -9.69 3.33
C LEU A 739 -11.43 -10.13 2.48
N PHE A 740 -11.24 -11.14 1.64
CA PHE A 740 -12.31 -11.70 0.83
C PHE A 740 -13.46 -12.23 1.69
N GLU A 741 -13.15 -13.06 2.70
CA GLU A 741 -14.15 -13.55 3.66
C GLU A 741 -14.86 -12.42 4.42
N PHE A 742 -14.15 -11.35 4.76
CA PHE A 742 -14.73 -10.18 5.45
C PHE A 742 -15.82 -9.51 4.58
N TRP A 743 -15.55 -9.31 3.30
CA TRP A 743 -16.50 -8.71 2.36
C TRP A 743 -17.65 -9.67 2.00
N GLN A 744 -17.34 -10.96 1.84
CA GLN A 744 -18.32 -12.03 1.65
C GLN A 744 -19.33 -12.08 2.81
N LYS A 745 -18.86 -12.10 4.07
CA LYS A 745 -19.73 -12.09 5.27
C LYS A 745 -20.61 -10.84 5.34
N SER A 746 -20.17 -9.75 4.70
CA SER A 746 -20.91 -8.48 4.60
C SER A 746 -21.90 -8.45 3.42
N GLY A 747 -21.97 -9.51 2.61
CA GLY A 747 -22.90 -9.66 1.49
C GLY A 747 -22.51 -8.86 0.24
N PHE A 748 -21.21 -8.62 0.02
CA PHE A 748 -20.70 -8.07 -1.24
C PHE A 748 -20.50 -9.18 -2.27
N THR A 749 -20.69 -8.87 -3.55
CA THR A 749 -20.56 -9.82 -4.66
C THR A 749 -19.35 -9.47 -5.52
N PRO A 750 -18.48 -10.43 -5.88
CA PRO A 750 -17.35 -10.16 -6.76
C PRO A 750 -17.80 -9.93 -8.21
N VAL A 751 -17.26 -8.89 -8.85
CA VAL A 751 -17.63 -8.49 -10.23
C VAL A 751 -16.42 -8.47 -11.16
N TYR A 752 -15.25 -8.10 -10.66
CA TYR A 752 -14.05 -7.99 -11.49
C TYR A 752 -12.78 -8.32 -10.72
N VAL A 753 -11.85 -9.02 -11.37
CA VAL A 753 -10.49 -9.26 -10.88
C VAL A 753 -9.50 -8.83 -11.95
N ARG A 754 -8.52 -8.02 -11.55
CA ARG A 754 -7.43 -7.59 -12.41
C ARG A 754 -6.41 -8.73 -12.61
N GLN A 755 -6.09 -9.02 -13.86
CA GLN A 755 -5.15 -10.07 -14.23
C GLN A 755 -3.70 -9.76 -13.84
N ALA A 756 -3.26 -8.52 -14.03
CA ALA A 756 -1.94 -8.08 -13.61
C ALA A 756 -1.89 -7.93 -12.07
N GLN A 757 -0.89 -8.57 -11.45
CA GLN A 757 -0.57 -8.34 -10.04
C GLN A 757 -0.04 -6.94 -9.85
N ASN A 758 -0.27 -6.38 -8.67
CA ASN A 758 0.37 -5.14 -8.28
C ASN A 758 1.82 -5.42 -7.87
N ASP A 759 2.80 -4.81 -8.53
CA ASP A 759 4.24 -5.04 -8.27
C ASP A 759 4.63 -4.82 -6.80
N LEU A 760 3.90 -3.95 -6.10
CA LEU A 760 4.15 -3.58 -4.70
C LEU A 760 3.62 -4.60 -3.69
N THR A 761 2.47 -5.22 -3.95
CA THR A 761 1.84 -6.15 -2.99
C THR A 761 1.95 -7.60 -3.44
N GLY A 762 2.23 -7.85 -4.73
CA GLY A 762 2.15 -9.17 -5.35
C GLY A 762 0.72 -9.71 -5.43
N GLU A 763 -0.30 -8.89 -5.17
CA GLU A 763 -1.71 -9.29 -5.12
C GLU A 763 -2.49 -8.79 -6.33
N HIS A 764 -3.51 -9.53 -6.73
CA HIS A 764 -4.48 -9.10 -7.73
C HIS A 764 -5.50 -8.14 -7.11
N THR A 765 -5.92 -7.10 -7.82
CA THR A 765 -6.99 -6.20 -7.36
C THR A 765 -8.35 -6.76 -7.73
N MET A 766 -9.29 -6.82 -6.79
CA MET A 766 -10.69 -7.18 -7.03
C MET A 766 -11.64 -6.03 -6.72
N ILE A 767 -12.71 -5.97 -7.49
CA ILE A 767 -13.87 -5.09 -7.25
C ILE A 767 -15.04 -5.97 -6.81
N MET A 768 -15.60 -5.65 -5.65
CA MET A 768 -16.84 -6.25 -5.16
C MET A 768 -17.91 -5.18 -4.99
N ILE A 769 -19.16 -5.52 -5.29
CA ILE A 769 -20.30 -4.60 -5.33
C ILE A 769 -21.45 -5.17 -4.52
N LYS A 770 -22.18 -4.29 -3.82
CA LYS A 770 -23.43 -4.56 -3.13
C LYS A 770 -24.45 -3.52 -3.54
N ALA A 771 -25.56 -3.95 -4.12
CA ALA A 771 -26.66 -3.05 -4.48
C ALA A 771 -27.44 -2.59 -3.24
N CYS A 772 -27.86 -1.32 -3.20
CA CYS A 772 -28.69 -0.76 -2.13
C CYS A 772 -30.17 -1.20 -2.25
N ASP A 773 -30.86 -1.33 -1.13
CA ASP A 773 -32.24 -1.88 -1.06
C ASP A 773 -33.33 -0.90 -1.55
N ARG A 774 -33.06 0.42 -1.53
CA ARG A 774 -34.09 1.45 -1.77
C ARG A 774 -34.71 1.41 -3.17
N ASN A 775 -33.94 1.01 -4.20
CA ASN A 775 -34.40 0.86 -5.58
C ASN A 775 -34.51 -0.63 -5.98
N ALA A 776 -35.38 -1.37 -5.29
CA ALA A 776 -35.56 -2.82 -5.46
C ALA A 776 -35.87 -3.27 -6.91
N ALA A 777 -36.39 -2.37 -7.77
CA ALA A 777 -36.66 -2.63 -9.18
C ALA A 777 -35.40 -2.68 -10.06
N MET A 778 -34.40 -1.80 -9.82
CA MET A 778 -33.13 -1.81 -10.57
C MET A 778 -32.17 -2.91 -10.11
N ARG A 779 -32.28 -3.38 -8.85
CA ARG A 779 -31.43 -4.42 -8.27
C ARG A 779 -31.51 -5.79 -8.98
N ARG A 780 -32.67 -6.10 -9.57
CA ARG A 780 -32.98 -7.48 -10.01
C ARG A 780 -32.33 -7.89 -11.34
N ASP A 781 -31.82 -6.94 -12.13
CA ASP A 781 -31.45 -7.25 -13.52
C ASP A 781 -29.96 -7.26 -13.84
N TRP A 782 -29.14 -6.33 -13.32
CA TRP A 782 -27.75 -6.18 -13.81
C TRP A 782 -26.70 -6.92 -12.97
N LEU A 783 -26.80 -6.89 -11.63
CA LEU A 783 -25.79 -7.50 -10.76
C LEU A 783 -25.66 -9.02 -10.97
N PRO A 784 -26.75 -9.81 -11.07
CA PRO A 784 -26.66 -11.23 -11.37
C PRO A 784 -26.07 -11.51 -12.77
N LYS A 785 -26.31 -10.64 -13.76
CA LYS A 785 -25.74 -10.78 -15.12
C LYS A 785 -24.23 -10.58 -15.09
N PHE A 786 -23.75 -9.52 -14.43
CA PHE A 786 -22.32 -9.28 -14.26
C PHE A 786 -21.64 -10.38 -13.46
N GLN A 787 -22.31 -10.91 -12.43
CA GLN A 787 -21.82 -12.01 -11.64
C GLN A 787 -21.67 -13.30 -12.48
N LYS A 788 -22.66 -13.65 -13.31
CA LYS A 788 -22.58 -14.81 -14.22
C LYS A 788 -21.45 -14.66 -15.24
N ASP A 789 -21.28 -13.48 -15.82
CA ASP A 789 -20.19 -13.21 -16.77
C ASP A 789 -18.82 -13.22 -16.07
N PHE A 790 -18.73 -12.67 -14.86
CA PHE A 790 -17.54 -12.75 -14.02
C PHE A 790 -17.14 -14.19 -13.73
N GLN A 791 -18.07 -15.07 -13.35
CA GLN A 791 -17.79 -16.50 -13.12
C GLN A 791 -17.18 -17.16 -14.35
N LYS A 792 -17.80 -16.95 -15.53
CA LYS A 792 -17.32 -17.52 -16.79
C LYS A 792 -15.91 -17.05 -17.11
N ARG A 793 -15.65 -15.74 -16.98
CA ARG A 793 -14.31 -15.16 -17.19
C ARG A 793 -13.31 -15.67 -16.15
N PHE A 794 -13.69 -15.72 -14.88
CA PHE A 794 -12.83 -16.15 -13.79
C PHE A 794 -12.33 -17.58 -14.00
N TYR A 795 -13.21 -18.54 -14.30
CA TYR A 795 -12.82 -19.92 -14.58
C TYR A 795 -11.92 -20.05 -15.81
N SER A 796 -12.16 -19.23 -16.85
CA SER A 796 -11.29 -19.18 -18.02
C SER A 796 -9.94 -18.51 -17.76
N LEU A 797 -9.80 -17.68 -16.72
CA LEU A 797 -8.57 -16.96 -16.40
C LEU A 797 -7.69 -17.68 -15.36
N LEU A 798 -8.25 -18.67 -14.64
CA LEU A 798 -7.55 -19.48 -13.65
C LEU A 798 -6.35 -20.25 -14.22
N ASN A 799 -6.37 -20.59 -15.52
CA ASN A 799 -5.27 -21.29 -16.18
C ASN A 799 -4.08 -20.38 -16.55
N ASN A 800 -4.31 -19.07 -16.66
CA ASN A 800 -3.35 -18.11 -17.20
C ASN A 800 -2.75 -17.26 -16.06
N SER A 801 -3.17 -15.99 -15.98
CA SER A 801 -2.62 -15.00 -15.05
C SER A 801 -2.97 -15.29 -13.59
N LEU A 802 -4.04 -16.05 -13.34
CA LEU A 802 -4.49 -16.41 -11.99
C LEU A 802 -4.00 -17.81 -11.56
N ARG A 803 -3.09 -18.43 -12.33
CA ARG A 803 -2.51 -19.74 -11.97
C ARG A 803 -1.71 -19.70 -10.67
N SER A 804 -1.07 -18.57 -10.38
CA SER A 804 -0.31 -18.32 -9.15
C SER A 804 -1.18 -18.05 -7.92
N MET A 805 -2.50 -17.88 -8.10
CA MET A 805 -3.42 -17.66 -6.98
C MET A 805 -3.53 -18.93 -6.13
N LYS A 806 -3.50 -18.77 -4.80
CA LYS A 806 -3.70 -19.86 -3.85
C LYS A 806 -5.06 -20.53 -4.05
N ILE A 807 -5.11 -21.86 -3.97
CA ILE A 807 -6.34 -22.63 -4.19
C ILE A 807 -7.44 -22.26 -3.21
N ASP A 808 -7.14 -22.10 -1.92
CA ASP A 808 -8.14 -21.74 -0.92
C ASP A 808 -8.88 -20.45 -1.28
N LEU A 809 -8.13 -19.47 -1.79
CA LEU A 809 -8.69 -18.22 -2.25
C LEU A 809 -9.53 -18.42 -3.51
N ALA A 810 -9.01 -19.12 -4.52
CA ALA A 810 -9.75 -19.38 -5.75
C ALA A 810 -11.06 -20.15 -5.48
N LEU A 811 -11.02 -21.12 -4.55
CA LEU A 811 -12.17 -21.89 -4.12
C LEU A 811 -13.17 -21.01 -3.35
N SER A 812 -12.70 -20.19 -2.41
CA SER A 812 -13.57 -19.25 -1.69
C SER A 812 -14.30 -18.31 -2.65
N ILE A 813 -13.63 -17.80 -3.68
CA ILE A 813 -14.24 -16.96 -4.72
C ILE A 813 -15.28 -17.73 -5.52
N ALA A 814 -14.94 -18.95 -5.95
CA ALA A 814 -15.87 -19.80 -6.69
C ALA A 814 -17.13 -20.15 -5.87
N LEU A 815 -16.97 -20.40 -4.56
CA LEU A 815 -18.07 -20.75 -3.65
C LEU A 815 -18.89 -19.52 -3.22
N ASP A 816 -18.26 -18.36 -2.96
CA ASP A 816 -18.93 -17.11 -2.57
C ASP A 816 -19.85 -16.55 -3.64
N THR A 817 -19.51 -16.83 -4.90
CA THR A 817 -20.37 -16.43 -6.01
C THR A 817 -21.72 -17.17 -6.01
N THR A 818 -21.99 -17.95 -4.96
CA THR A 818 -23.24 -18.62 -4.66
C THR A 818 -23.64 -18.18 -3.25
N GLN A 819 -24.64 -17.30 -3.10
CA GLN A 819 -25.25 -16.96 -1.81
C GLN A 819 -26.03 -18.14 -1.18
N ASN A 820 -25.61 -19.38 -1.45
CA ASN A 820 -26.05 -20.57 -0.77
C ASN A 820 -24.82 -21.47 -0.61
N PRO A 821 -24.35 -21.74 0.62
CA PRO A 821 -23.36 -22.79 0.84
C PRO A 821 -23.98 -24.06 0.29
N ASN A 822 -23.41 -24.65 -0.77
CA ASN A 822 -23.87 -25.88 -1.43
C ASN A 822 -25.37 -26.16 -1.22
N PRO A 823 -26.28 -25.88 -2.18
CA PRO A 823 -27.71 -26.23 -2.03
C PRO A 823 -27.96 -27.74 -1.75
N LEU A 824 -26.93 -28.58 -1.85
CA LEU A 824 -26.89 -30.00 -1.50
C LEU A 824 -26.65 -30.31 0.00
N MET A 825 -26.18 -29.35 0.81
CA MET A 825 -25.84 -29.52 2.25
C MET A 825 -26.85 -28.87 3.22
N SER A 826 -27.71 -27.97 2.74
CA SER A 826 -28.88 -27.52 3.51
C SER A 826 -29.95 -28.62 3.50
N ASN A 827 -30.40 -29.07 4.67
CA ASN A 827 -31.45 -30.09 4.84
C ASN A 827 -32.85 -29.68 4.33
N GLN A 828 -32.99 -28.53 3.66
CA GLN A 828 -34.25 -28.05 3.11
C GLN A 828 -34.51 -28.73 1.76
N LYS A 829 -35.47 -29.68 1.76
CA LYS A 829 -36.03 -30.31 0.56
C LYS A 829 -36.80 -29.33 -0.34
N ASP A 830 -37.05 -28.10 0.12
CA ASP A 830 -38.10 -27.22 -0.41
C ASP A 830 -37.62 -26.06 -1.31
N VAL A 831 -36.32 -25.95 -1.65
CA VAL A 831 -35.82 -24.87 -2.53
C VAL A 831 -35.83 -25.26 -4.02
N TYR A 832 -36.12 -26.52 -4.35
CA TYR A 832 -36.12 -27.02 -5.73
C TYR A 832 -37.52 -26.99 -6.35
N ALA A 833 -38.12 -25.81 -6.47
CA ALA A 833 -39.25 -25.64 -7.38
C ALA A 833 -38.72 -25.81 -8.82
N ALA A 834 -39.15 -26.88 -9.49
CA ALA A 834 -38.76 -27.22 -10.85
C ALA A 834 -39.33 -26.18 -11.84
N ASN A 835 -38.61 -25.09 -12.06
CA ASN A 835 -38.79 -24.31 -13.27
C ASN A 835 -38.12 -25.07 -14.41
N THR A 836 -38.91 -25.46 -15.40
CA THR A 836 -38.41 -25.99 -16.67
C THR A 836 -38.24 -24.86 -17.67
N ASP A 837 -37.12 -24.85 -18.40
CA ASP A 837 -36.95 -23.98 -19.57
C ASP A 837 -38.02 -24.28 -20.64
N ALA A 838 -38.14 -23.41 -21.65
CA ALA A 838 -39.02 -23.61 -22.82
C ALA A 838 -38.76 -24.96 -23.56
N GLU A 839 -37.61 -25.59 -23.33
CA GLU A 839 -37.22 -26.90 -23.86
C GLU A 839 -37.40 -28.07 -22.86
N GLY A 840 -38.03 -27.86 -21.70
CA GLY A 840 -38.28 -28.90 -20.68
C GLY A 840 -37.07 -29.24 -19.79
N ARG A 841 -35.99 -28.46 -19.83
CA ARG A 841 -34.78 -28.66 -19.01
C ARG A 841 -34.99 -28.17 -17.58
N ARG A 842 -34.58 -28.94 -16.57
CA ARG A 842 -34.66 -28.52 -15.16
C ARG A 842 -33.63 -27.42 -14.88
N LEU A 843 -34.08 -26.32 -14.29
CA LEU A 843 -33.22 -25.21 -13.87
C LEU A 843 -32.86 -25.33 -12.38
N VAL A 844 -31.60 -25.08 -12.05
CA VAL A 844 -31.15 -24.79 -10.67
C VAL A 844 -30.55 -23.39 -10.69
N ASP A 845 -31.04 -22.46 -9.88
CA ASP A 845 -30.61 -21.05 -9.86
C ASP A 845 -30.62 -20.37 -11.26
N GLY A 846 -31.52 -20.79 -12.16
CA GLY A 846 -31.59 -20.29 -13.54
C GLY A 846 -30.43 -20.75 -14.44
N THR A 847 -29.79 -21.89 -14.11
CA THR A 847 -28.85 -22.60 -14.97
C THR A 847 -29.41 -23.97 -15.40
N PRO A 848 -29.39 -24.30 -16.71
CA PRO A 848 -29.88 -25.59 -17.19
C PRO A 848 -28.94 -26.71 -16.78
N GLN A 849 -29.51 -27.81 -16.25
CA GLN A 849 -28.76 -29.02 -15.92
C GLN A 849 -28.33 -29.80 -17.16
N LEU A 850 -27.26 -30.57 -17.01
CA LEU A 850 -26.62 -31.29 -18.11
C LEU A 850 -27.53 -32.37 -18.73
N THR A 851 -27.75 -32.29 -20.04
CA THR A 851 -28.42 -33.35 -20.82
C THR A 851 -27.41 -34.11 -21.70
N ALA A 852 -27.78 -35.31 -22.16
CA ALA A 852 -26.92 -36.08 -23.08
C ALA A 852 -26.63 -35.33 -24.40
N LYS A 853 -27.56 -34.50 -24.88
CA LYS A 853 -27.33 -33.64 -26.05
C LYS A 853 -26.26 -32.56 -25.79
N ASP A 854 -26.18 -32.04 -24.57
CA ASP A 854 -25.16 -31.06 -24.20
C ASP A 854 -23.76 -31.72 -24.09
N LEU A 855 -23.70 -33.00 -23.72
CA LEU A 855 -22.46 -33.79 -23.72
C LEU A 855 -21.90 -33.98 -25.13
N ASP A 856 -22.76 -34.32 -26.09
CA ASP A 856 -22.39 -34.45 -27.50
C ASP A 856 -21.94 -33.10 -28.09
N LEU A 857 -22.63 -32.01 -27.75
CA LEU A 857 -22.29 -30.65 -28.21
C LEU A 857 -20.97 -30.12 -27.63
N MET A 858 -20.58 -30.58 -26.44
CA MET A 858 -19.29 -30.24 -25.82
C MET A 858 -18.13 -31.10 -26.34
N GLY A 859 -18.40 -32.08 -27.20
CA GLY A 859 -17.38 -32.95 -27.77
C GLY A 859 -16.91 -34.07 -26.85
N MET A 860 -17.64 -34.39 -25.76
CA MET A 860 -17.35 -35.58 -24.95
C MET A 860 -17.93 -36.81 -25.65
N THR A 861 -17.06 -37.69 -26.13
CA THR A 861 -17.49 -38.89 -26.85
C THR A 861 -17.85 -40.02 -25.89
N VAL A 862 -18.58 -41.03 -26.38
CA VAL A 862 -18.85 -42.26 -25.62
C VAL A 862 -17.54 -42.97 -25.21
N TYR A 863 -16.45 -42.80 -25.97
CA TYR A 863 -15.14 -43.34 -25.62
C TYR A 863 -14.53 -42.66 -24.39
N ASP A 864 -14.79 -41.38 -24.18
CA ASP A 864 -14.28 -40.62 -23.03
C ASP A 864 -14.96 -41.06 -21.72
N VAL A 865 -16.26 -41.35 -21.77
CA VAL A 865 -16.98 -41.92 -20.63
C VAL A 865 -16.49 -43.35 -20.32
N LYS A 866 -16.14 -44.14 -21.34
CA LYS A 866 -15.51 -45.46 -21.14
C LYS A 866 -14.12 -45.35 -20.51
N ARG A 867 -13.31 -44.37 -20.93
CA ARG A 867 -11.99 -44.08 -20.32
C ARG A 867 -12.12 -43.68 -18.85
N LEU A 868 -13.09 -42.83 -18.52
CA LEU A 868 -13.41 -42.47 -17.12
C LEU A 868 -13.86 -43.67 -16.29
N ALA A 869 -14.71 -44.53 -16.85
CA ALA A 869 -15.16 -45.74 -16.18
C ALA A 869 -14.01 -46.75 -15.96
N ALA A 870 -13.10 -46.88 -16.93
CA ALA A 870 -11.90 -47.71 -16.80
C ALA A 870 -10.95 -47.18 -15.71
N TYR A 871 -10.77 -45.85 -15.62
CA TYR A 871 -10.04 -45.24 -14.52
C TYR A 871 -10.73 -45.47 -13.16
N ALA A 872 -12.06 -45.34 -13.10
CA ALA A 872 -12.82 -45.64 -11.88
C ALA A 872 -12.72 -47.12 -11.45
N ALA A 873 -12.49 -48.03 -12.39
CA ALA A 873 -12.23 -49.45 -12.15
C ALA A 873 -10.75 -49.78 -11.82
N HIS A 874 -9.88 -48.76 -11.68
CA HIS A 874 -8.43 -48.91 -11.47
C HIS A 874 -7.67 -49.62 -12.61
N SER A 875 -8.25 -49.72 -13.81
CA SER A 875 -7.60 -50.44 -14.92
C SER A 875 -6.66 -49.56 -15.77
N VAL A 876 -6.71 -48.24 -15.59
CA VAL A 876 -5.95 -47.26 -16.40
C VAL A 876 -5.33 -46.20 -15.47
N GLU A 877 -4.17 -45.69 -15.84
CA GLU A 877 -3.51 -44.58 -15.13
C GLU A 877 -4.18 -43.22 -15.39
N ILE A 878 -3.96 -42.26 -14.49
CA ILE A 878 -4.53 -40.89 -14.57
C ILE A 878 -4.13 -40.15 -15.86
N GLN A 879 -3.00 -40.53 -16.47
CA GLN A 879 -2.48 -39.91 -17.69
C GLN A 879 -3.49 -39.92 -18.85
N VAL A 880 -4.31 -40.97 -18.91
CA VAL A 880 -5.32 -41.19 -19.94
C VAL A 880 -6.59 -40.41 -19.67
N VAL A 881 -6.69 -39.65 -18.58
CA VAL A 881 -7.90 -38.88 -18.24
C VAL A 881 -7.62 -37.38 -18.12
N TYR A 882 -6.36 -36.94 -18.12
CA TYR A 882 -5.98 -35.53 -17.94
C TYR A 882 -6.66 -34.56 -18.91
N ASP A 883 -6.93 -34.99 -20.15
CA ASP A 883 -7.63 -34.22 -21.17
C ASP A 883 -9.09 -33.91 -20.79
N LEU A 884 -9.72 -34.77 -20.00
CA LEU A 884 -11.14 -34.66 -19.60
C LEU A 884 -11.33 -33.84 -18.31
N ILE A 885 -10.31 -33.76 -17.46
CA ILE A 885 -10.39 -33.08 -16.14
C ILE A 885 -10.80 -31.59 -16.26
N PRO A 886 -10.27 -30.79 -17.21
CA PRO A 886 -10.67 -29.40 -17.35
C PRO A 886 -12.15 -29.22 -17.71
N ALA A 887 -12.67 -30.06 -18.62
CA ALA A 887 -14.09 -30.04 -19.01
C ALA A 887 -14.99 -30.42 -17.82
N ILE A 888 -14.61 -31.46 -17.07
CA ILE A 888 -15.31 -31.88 -15.85
C ILE A 888 -15.32 -30.75 -14.80
N ALA A 889 -14.17 -30.10 -14.59
CA ALA A 889 -14.07 -29.00 -13.64
C ALA A 889 -14.97 -27.82 -14.04
N GLN A 890 -14.98 -27.43 -15.32
CA GLN A 890 -15.89 -26.38 -15.80
C GLN A 890 -17.37 -26.73 -15.60
N LEU A 891 -17.78 -27.97 -15.88
CA LEU A 891 -19.15 -28.43 -15.66
C LEU A 891 -19.55 -28.41 -14.18
N TYR A 892 -18.62 -28.76 -13.29
CA TYR A 892 -18.85 -28.78 -11.86
C TYR A 892 -19.05 -27.36 -11.31
N PHE A 893 -18.10 -26.46 -11.60
CA PHE A 893 -18.13 -25.10 -11.06
C PHE A 893 -19.19 -24.20 -11.73
N THR A 894 -19.65 -24.52 -12.94
CA THR A 894 -20.81 -23.85 -13.57
C THR A 894 -22.17 -24.39 -13.09
N LYS A 895 -22.19 -25.25 -12.06
CA LYS A 895 -23.41 -25.85 -11.46
C LYS A 895 -24.26 -26.70 -12.41
N ARG A 896 -23.68 -27.25 -13.48
CA ARG A 896 -24.40 -28.11 -14.43
C ARG A 896 -24.52 -29.58 -13.97
N MET A 897 -23.82 -29.95 -12.90
CA MET A 897 -23.78 -31.32 -12.34
C MET A 897 -24.45 -31.45 -10.96
N VAL A 898 -25.40 -30.56 -10.63
CA VAL A 898 -26.03 -30.50 -9.29
C VAL A 898 -27.20 -31.48 -9.15
N LEU A 899 -27.98 -31.68 -10.21
CA LEU A 899 -29.09 -32.63 -10.27
C LEU A 899 -28.94 -33.54 -11.49
N THR A 900 -29.31 -34.82 -11.35
CA THR A 900 -29.51 -35.68 -12.52
C THR A 900 -30.79 -35.29 -13.27
N PRO A 901 -30.93 -35.65 -14.56
CA PRO A 901 -32.17 -35.48 -15.32
C PRO A 901 -33.43 -36.03 -14.60
N ASP A 902 -33.27 -37.08 -13.79
CA ASP A 902 -34.35 -37.69 -12.98
C ASP A 902 -34.77 -36.85 -11.75
N GLY A 903 -33.91 -35.94 -11.27
CA GLY A 903 -34.11 -35.16 -10.03
C GLY A 903 -33.42 -35.71 -8.80
N ASN A 904 -32.59 -36.74 -8.95
CA ASN A 904 -31.73 -37.21 -7.88
C ASN A 904 -30.54 -36.26 -7.70
N ARG A 905 -29.98 -36.25 -6.48
CA ARG A 905 -28.79 -35.45 -6.16
C ARG A 905 -27.62 -35.88 -7.08
N GLY A 906 -27.00 -34.90 -7.72
CA GLY A 906 -25.82 -35.06 -8.58
C GLY A 906 -24.53 -35.20 -7.77
N VAL A 907 -23.43 -34.70 -8.33
CA VAL A 907 -22.09 -34.83 -7.73
C VAL A 907 -21.92 -33.81 -6.59
N ALA A 908 -21.88 -34.29 -5.35
CA ALA A 908 -21.54 -33.49 -4.18
C ALA A 908 -20.10 -33.79 -3.76
N LEU A 909 -19.19 -32.83 -3.96
CA LEU A 909 -17.80 -32.94 -3.54
C LEU A 909 -17.58 -32.24 -2.20
N ASN A 910 -16.67 -32.78 -1.39
CA ASN A 910 -16.16 -32.11 -0.20
C ASN A 910 -15.26 -30.93 -0.57
N ILE A 911 -15.02 -30.00 0.37
CA ILE A 911 -14.18 -28.81 0.14
C ILE A 911 -12.78 -29.18 -0.39
N SER A 912 -12.15 -30.21 0.19
CA SER A 912 -10.84 -30.71 -0.25
C SER A 912 -10.88 -31.36 -1.64
N GLU A 913 -11.96 -32.08 -1.97
CA GLU A 913 -12.17 -32.69 -3.28
C GLU A 913 -12.40 -31.63 -4.36
N SER A 914 -13.17 -30.57 -4.05
CA SER A 914 -13.35 -29.41 -4.92
C SER A 914 -12.05 -28.61 -5.10
N ALA A 915 -11.25 -28.47 -4.03
CA ALA A 915 -9.94 -27.81 -4.09
C ALA A 915 -8.99 -28.53 -5.06
N VAL A 916 -8.93 -29.87 -4.96
CA VAL A 916 -8.13 -30.70 -5.86
C VAL A 916 -8.64 -30.62 -7.30
N LEU A 917 -9.95 -30.68 -7.52
CA LEU A 917 -10.54 -30.55 -8.86
C LEU A 917 -10.26 -29.16 -9.49
N MET A 918 -10.31 -28.09 -8.68
CA MET A 918 -9.98 -26.74 -9.14
C MET A 918 -8.49 -26.59 -9.49
N GLY A 919 -7.60 -27.07 -8.61
CA GLY A 919 -6.16 -26.99 -8.80
C GLY A 919 -5.68 -27.76 -10.04
N LEU A 920 -6.20 -28.98 -10.22
CA LEU A 920 -5.83 -29.85 -11.34
C LEU A 920 -6.53 -29.44 -12.65
N GLY A 921 -7.83 -29.16 -12.59
CA GLY A 921 -8.68 -28.93 -13.77
C GLY A 921 -8.71 -27.50 -14.27
N LEU A 922 -8.81 -26.50 -13.38
CA LEU A 922 -8.92 -25.09 -13.77
C LEU A 922 -7.60 -24.32 -13.71
N GLN A 923 -6.72 -24.63 -12.76
CA GLN A 923 -5.40 -23.99 -12.63
C GLN A 923 -4.26 -24.76 -13.33
N HIS A 924 -4.50 -26.00 -13.75
CA HIS A 924 -3.50 -26.88 -14.39
C HIS A 924 -2.16 -26.93 -13.62
N LYS A 925 -2.25 -27.10 -12.29
CA LYS A 925 -1.08 -27.33 -11.45
C LYS A 925 -0.70 -28.81 -11.49
N SER A 926 0.59 -29.10 -11.30
CA SER A 926 1.04 -30.48 -11.22
C SER A 926 0.57 -31.11 -9.90
N ILE A 927 0.38 -32.43 -9.88
CA ILE A 927 -0.01 -33.15 -8.64
C ILE A 927 1.05 -32.95 -7.54
N HIS A 928 2.33 -32.87 -7.92
CA HIS A 928 3.41 -32.62 -6.98
C HIS A 928 3.31 -31.23 -6.35
N ASP A 929 3.10 -30.19 -7.16
CA ASP A 929 2.97 -28.82 -6.67
C ASP A 929 1.74 -28.68 -5.76
N LEU A 930 0.61 -29.27 -6.16
CA LEU A 930 -0.64 -29.27 -5.39
C LEU A 930 -0.44 -29.90 -4.00
N ALA A 931 0.22 -31.06 -3.95
CA ALA A 931 0.45 -31.80 -2.73
C ALA A 931 1.41 -31.07 -1.78
N THR A 932 2.55 -30.60 -2.30
CA THR A 932 3.66 -30.09 -1.47
C THR A 932 3.55 -28.61 -1.10
N THR A 933 2.91 -27.78 -1.94
CA THR A 933 2.96 -26.32 -1.75
C THR A 933 1.64 -25.69 -1.32
N GLU A 934 0.51 -26.37 -1.51
CA GLU A 934 -0.82 -25.76 -1.29
C GLU A 934 -1.70 -26.52 -0.32
N LEU A 935 -1.76 -27.85 -0.43
CA LEU A 935 -2.64 -28.66 0.42
C LEU A 935 -1.94 -29.22 1.67
N ASP A 936 -0.60 -29.13 1.76
CA ASP A 936 0.23 -29.79 2.77
C ASP A 936 -0.11 -31.29 2.95
N LEU A 937 -0.52 -31.94 1.85
CA LEU A 937 -0.92 -33.35 1.79
C LEU A 937 0.16 -34.19 1.10
N GLY A 938 0.23 -35.48 1.44
CA GLY A 938 1.07 -36.42 0.70
C GLY A 938 0.60 -36.57 -0.77
N THR A 939 1.52 -36.83 -1.69
CA THR A 939 1.19 -37.08 -3.12
C THR A 939 0.25 -38.27 -3.31
N SER A 940 0.38 -39.31 -2.47
CA SER A 940 -0.51 -40.48 -2.44
C SER A 940 -1.94 -40.11 -2.01
N GLN A 941 -2.07 -39.25 -0.99
CA GLN A 941 -3.37 -38.79 -0.49
C GLN A 941 -4.09 -37.93 -1.52
N THR A 942 -3.36 -37.04 -2.19
CA THR A 942 -3.90 -36.20 -3.27
C THR A 942 -4.43 -37.05 -4.42
N SER A 943 -3.66 -38.06 -4.84
CA SER A 943 -4.11 -39.02 -5.88
C SER A 943 -5.37 -39.80 -5.46
N ALA A 944 -5.49 -40.18 -4.19
CA ALA A 944 -6.68 -40.85 -3.67
C ALA A 944 -7.93 -39.95 -3.70
N LEU A 945 -7.78 -38.65 -3.45
CA LEU A 945 -8.87 -37.67 -3.58
C LEU A 945 -9.29 -37.49 -5.04
N ILE A 946 -8.33 -37.39 -5.97
CA ILE A 946 -8.64 -37.33 -7.41
C ILE A 946 -9.45 -38.54 -7.86
N TYR A 947 -9.05 -39.74 -7.40
CA TYR A 947 -9.77 -40.96 -7.71
C TYR A 947 -11.24 -40.91 -7.24
N LYS A 948 -11.48 -40.47 -6.00
CA LYS A 948 -12.84 -40.30 -5.47
C LYS A 948 -13.69 -39.34 -6.30
N VAL A 949 -13.10 -38.19 -6.68
CA VAL A 949 -13.76 -37.19 -7.53
C VAL A 949 -14.14 -37.80 -8.88
N LEU A 950 -13.17 -38.38 -9.60
CA LEU A 950 -13.41 -38.93 -10.94
C LEU A 950 -14.38 -40.12 -10.92
N LYS A 951 -14.37 -40.95 -9.86
CA LYS A 951 -15.35 -42.01 -9.66
C LYS A 951 -16.77 -41.43 -9.53
N SER A 952 -16.97 -40.43 -8.67
CA SER A 952 -18.28 -39.80 -8.48
C SER A 952 -18.82 -39.16 -9.77
N VAL A 953 -17.94 -38.55 -10.56
CA VAL A 953 -18.28 -37.95 -11.87
C VAL A 953 -18.61 -39.04 -12.90
N SER A 954 -17.86 -40.14 -12.94
CA SER A 954 -18.14 -41.29 -13.83
C SER A 954 -19.53 -41.88 -13.56
N GLU A 955 -19.88 -42.10 -12.29
CA GLU A 955 -21.21 -42.60 -11.89
C GLU A 955 -22.33 -41.64 -12.31
N TYR A 956 -22.07 -40.33 -12.24
CA TYR A 956 -23.02 -39.30 -12.69
C TYR A 956 -23.22 -39.33 -14.21
N LEU A 957 -22.13 -39.32 -14.99
CA LEU A 957 -22.20 -39.32 -16.45
C LEU A 957 -22.87 -40.58 -17.01
N GLN A 958 -22.63 -41.74 -16.40
CA GLN A 958 -23.31 -42.99 -16.76
C GLN A 958 -24.83 -42.92 -16.54
N LYS A 959 -25.29 -42.28 -15.45
CA LYS A 959 -26.73 -42.07 -15.20
C LYS A 959 -27.36 -41.13 -16.23
N VAL A 960 -26.66 -40.06 -16.60
CA VAL A 960 -27.15 -39.10 -17.62
C VAL A 960 -27.31 -39.78 -19.00
N LEU A 961 -26.34 -40.62 -19.38
CA LEU A 961 -26.42 -41.38 -20.64
C LEU A 961 -27.47 -42.50 -20.58
N GLY A 962 -27.61 -43.19 -19.44
CA GLY A 962 -28.65 -44.20 -19.23
C GLY A 962 -30.05 -43.63 -19.41
N HIS A 963 -30.33 -42.49 -18.78
CA HIS A 963 -31.61 -41.79 -18.95
C HIS A 963 -31.91 -41.39 -20.40
N ALA A 964 -30.89 -41.00 -21.17
CA ALA A 964 -31.06 -40.66 -22.58
C ALA A 964 -31.35 -41.89 -23.46
N ALA A 965 -30.78 -43.05 -23.12
CA ALA A 965 -31.09 -44.31 -23.80
C ALA A 965 -32.52 -44.75 -23.49
N ASP A 966 -32.94 -44.68 -22.22
CA ASP A 966 -34.31 -45.00 -21.79
C ASP A 966 -35.34 -44.08 -22.46
N ALA A 967 -35.06 -42.77 -22.56
CA ALA A 967 -35.91 -41.80 -23.25
C ALA A 967 -35.95 -41.99 -24.78
N ALA A 968 -34.91 -42.57 -25.38
CA ALA A 968 -34.88 -42.91 -26.81
C ALA A 968 -35.69 -44.19 -27.09
N ASP A 969 -35.61 -45.19 -26.20
CA ASP A 969 -36.39 -46.43 -26.27
C ASP A 969 -37.89 -46.17 -26.06
N ASP A 970 -38.27 -45.28 -25.13
CA ASP A 970 -39.68 -44.86 -24.95
C ASP A 970 -40.25 -44.15 -26.19
N ASN A 971 -39.44 -43.36 -26.91
CA ASN A 971 -39.85 -42.72 -28.16
C ASN A 971 -39.93 -43.71 -29.35
N MET A 972 -39.11 -44.77 -29.36
CA MET A 972 -39.22 -45.87 -30.34
C MET A 972 -40.43 -46.79 -30.06
N GLU A 973 -40.75 -47.06 -28.80
CA GLU A 973 -41.95 -47.80 -28.41
C GLU A 973 -43.23 -47.01 -28.70
N GLY A 974 -43.21 -45.67 -28.63
CA GLY A 974 -44.35 -44.81 -28.94
C GLY A 974 -44.83 -44.85 -30.41
N SER A 975 -43.93 -45.12 -31.37
CA SER A 975 -44.29 -45.19 -32.80
C SER A 975 -44.61 -46.61 -33.29
N SER A 976 -44.26 -47.65 -32.53
CA SER A 976 -44.44 -49.06 -32.93
C SER A 976 -45.28 -49.92 -31.95
N GLY A 977 -45.72 -49.32 -30.84
CA GLY A 977 -46.27 -50.02 -29.67
C GLY A 977 -47.79 -50.25 -29.60
N ALA A 978 -48.57 -50.01 -30.65
CA ALA A 978 -50.03 -50.21 -30.57
C ALA A 978 -50.53 -51.64 -30.92
N LYS A 979 -49.68 -52.57 -31.41
CA LYS A 979 -50.16 -53.90 -31.85
C LYS A 979 -49.47 -55.16 -31.30
N LYS A 980 -48.35 -55.07 -30.54
CA LYS A 980 -47.60 -56.27 -30.10
C LYS A 980 -47.82 -56.72 -28.64
N LYS A 981 -48.32 -55.87 -27.73
CA LYS A 981 -48.51 -56.23 -26.29
C LYS A 981 -49.65 -57.22 -26.00
N LYS A 982 -50.42 -57.68 -27.00
CA LYS A 982 -51.52 -58.68 -26.81
C LYS A 982 -51.16 -60.14 -27.15
N LYS A 983 -49.97 -60.45 -27.68
CA LYS A 983 -49.62 -61.82 -28.14
C LYS A 983 -48.53 -62.57 -27.35
N LEU A 984 -47.82 -61.93 -26.41
CA LEU A 984 -46.78 -62.62 -25.62
C LEU A 984 -47.18 -63.02 -24.19
N LYS A 985 -48.37 -62.66 -23.71
CA LYS A 985 -48.83 -63.03 -22.35
C LYS A 985 -49.50 -64.42 -22.24
N LYS A 986 -49.36 -65.28 -23.26
CA LYS A 986 -50.07 -66.58 -23.32
C LYS A 986 -49.16 -67.81 -23.53
N LYS A 987 -47.83 -67.69 -23.36
CA LYS A 987 -46.90 -68.79 -23.71
C LYS A 987 -45.76 -69.06 -22.73
N SER A 988 -45.91 -68.72 -21.44
CA SER A 988 -44.91 -69.04 -20.42
C SER A 988 -45.50 -69.63 -19.14
N GLU A 989 -46.60 -70.39 -19.28
CA GLU A 989 -47.10 -71.32 -18.26
C GLU A 989 -47.29 -72.68 -18.92
N SER A 990 -46.19 -73.40 -19.16
CA SER A 990 -46.17 -74.86 -19.28
C SER A 990 -44.74 -75.34 -19.55
N GLU A 991 -44.18 -76.06 -18.58
CA GLU A 991 -43.24 -77.19 -18.67
C GLU A 991 -42.03 -77.07 -17.73
N ALA A 992 -42.12 -77.91 -16.69
CA ALA A 992 -41.12 -78.26 -15.69
C ALA A 992 -40.46 -79.62 -16.05
N PHE A 993 -39.50 -80.06 -15.21
CA PHE A 993 -38.73 -81.33 -15.17
C PHE A 993 -37.44 -81.35 -16.03
N ASP A 994 -36.27 -81.88 -15.60
CA ASP A 994 -35.77 -82.53 -14.37
C ASP A 994 -34.21 -82.52 -14.38
N GLY A 995 -33.55 -82.79 -13.24
CA GLY A 995 -32.10 -82.61 -12.94
C GLY A 995 -31.07 -83.56 -13.59
N PRO A 996 -29.92 -83.94 -12.97
CA PRO A 996 -29.37 -83.60 -11.63
C PRO A 996 -27.83 -83.24 -11.61
N PRO A 997 -27.18 -83.06 -10.43
CA PRO A 997 -25.91 -82.32 -10.25
C PRO A 997 -24.68 -83.19 -9.92
N SER A 998 -23.47 -82.61 -10.01
CA SER A 998 -22.25 -83.20 -9.44
C SER A 998 -21.60 -82.29 -8.39
N LYS A 999 -21.15 -82.93 -7.32
CA LYS A 999 -20.71 -82.37 -6.04
C LYS A 999 -19.23 -82.71 -5.82
N VAL A 1000 -18.52 -81.77 -5.18
CA VAL A 1000 -17.41 -81.97 -4.21
C VAL A 1000 -16.02 -82.38 -4.75
N ALA A 1001 -15.02 -81.53 -4.47
CA ALA A 1001 -13.77 -81.93 -3.80
C ALA A 1001 -13.07 -80.73 -3.15
N LYS A 1002 -12.77 -80.87 -1.85
CA LYS A 1002 -11.81 -80.10 -1.06
C LYS A 1002 -10.38 -80.43 -1.53
N THR A 1003 -9.45 -79.48 -1.45
CA THR A 1003 -8.14 -79.65 -0.75
C THR A 1003 -7.38 -78.32 -0.66
N HIS A 1004 -6.70 -78.15 0.48
CA HIS A 1004 -5.72 -77.13 0.80
C HIS A 1004 -4.52 -77.09 -0.17
N GLY A 1005 -3.87 -75.93 -0.21
CA GLY A 1005 -2.56 -75.65 -0.81
C GLY A 1005 -2.35 -74.16 -0.90
#